data_AF-A0A8T3YRD4-F1
#
_entry.id   AF-A0A8T3YRD4-F1
#
_cell.length_a   1.000
_cell.length_b   1.000
_cell.length_c   1.000
_cell.angle_alpha   90.00
_cell.angle_beta   90.00
_cell.angle_gamma   90.00
#
_symmetry.space_group_name_H-M   'P 1'
#
loop_
_entity.id
_entity.type
_entity.pdbx_description
1 polymer ?
#
loop_
_entity_poly.entity_id
_entity_poly.type
_entity_poly.pdbx_seq_one_letter_code
_entity_poly.pdbx_strand_id
1 'polypeptide(L)'
;MASEGAFGQREDNPFVEKFEAFFKNRLVKEIERLVADYPSKKSLNVDFRELEHWEPELADELLVNSDVCLEAAEQAIKRIDVPLLELEEDDFAPHIRVFNLPLERQPILRDISASHIGKLITVEGVVRQVTDVLPKLKYATWECTRCGAAYKIPQTKNQTKTPSFCAECKNRMFSLKEETSEFEDYQKIQIQEPLELLKGSEQATNLDIYVSDDIVNSISPGDRTKITGILRLMPPKEKKVVYGRYLEAIHLEETAREFEEVEISREEEEEIKKLAVRDDVYEMLIQSIAPHIYGHEVMKESIALQLFGGVKKNLPNDQTVRGNIHVLLVGDPGVAKSAILRATDSIAPKSIYVAGKTSTGAGLSATAVKDEFGEGGWTIKAGALVLASGGMAMVDEFDKMEPGDRSAMHESMEQQCYHKDFEIMLADGSTHRIGELVDGFMEENKGKVMHGKDCEILETGNLLLPTTDFRNVFCIAAKSVSRHKAPEYFIELTYSNGRKIKVTPDHPVYVYDKNGFSEIPAEKVKEGSAVPAVKKYPSLKQDVKLAPATEKGRKEILLPAGMNGNVARVLGYVATEGYSYRNIENRYAEIGVCNTDAGILADMEKSFSSAFSAKLNLNMVPAWKKENATKDITTVRCSSKELYSYFESNFPELMQKARAKRAPNKIKKANQEEIKNFLQAAFLGDGFIDSERFGYRTASYKLACDYQDLLLQMGIYSYIAGEKGEFYKTVVSGTGNMELFLGKVVSDDDKRREKLARFVERSKKRESGRNLLPLAIAEQINTILKSLKASDGYIGERVRKEENIEAGTAKKHLEKASGKILLSEQAIAAGNPREIRKAAGISIAEIARKTGISGSMVTYIERGHAHGSRQKLLETARRMASEKIADIKKSAEEIAALINSDLKFLKITKVEKIANADSKWAYDVSIEPTHCFISSGIVLHNCISVAKAGIVTKFKTETSILAAANPKYSRFDPYQPFIEQIDLPASLISRFDLFFMIKDVLDRTKDAEIAGHILKSHKAGEMMLQRQKKGINSKDKELEEITELITPKISGELLKKYISYARQNIFPVLADDSMKEISEFYVSLRDQGRKEGAYTATHRQLEGLIRLSEASARVRLSDFVERRDVERAIRLVRTSLQDMVTDPETGKIDIDIITSGQTHTTLSNLKKILGIIKEKAQELDMVPIEEVITESKALGIESDKVRDLLDKLSKSGDIYTPRHGFVKPTKNRGE
;
A
#
# COMPACT_ATOMS: atom_id res chain seq x y z
N MET A 1 -6.27 63.67 31.50
CA MET A 1 -6.94 64.96 31.24
C MET A 1 -6.33 65.54 29.97
N ALA A 2 -7.03 65.39 28.85
CA ALA A 2 -6.98 66.24 27.64
C ALA A 2 -7.91 65.59 26.59
N SER A 3 -9.13 66.11 26.52
CA SER A 3 -10.07 66.16 25.38
C SER A 3 -10.02 65.06 24.29
N GLU A 4 -10.99 64.14 24.32
CA GLU A 4 -11.58 63.56 23.10
C GLU A 4 -12.91 64.27 22.83
N GLY A 5 -12.82 65.35 22.05
CA GLY A 5 -13.96 65.94 21.36
C GLY A 5 -13.59 66.02 19.89
N ALA A 6 -14.21 65.18 19.07
CA ALA A 6 -14.45 65.33 17.62
C ALA A 6 -14.76 63.96 17.00
N PHE A 7 -16.00 63.47 17.15
CA PHE A 7 -16.61 62.69 16.08
C PHE A 7 -17.10 63.71 15.04
N GLY A 8 -16.15 64.32 14.34
CA GLY A 8 -16.39 65.10 13.14
C GLY A 8 -16.33 64.14 11.94
N GLN A 9 -17.34 64.23 11.08
CA GLN A 9 -17.34 63.95 9.64
C GLN A 9 -16.22 63.01 9.16
N ARG A 10 -16.59 61.79 8.71
CA ARG A 10 -15.74 61.00 7.80
C ARG A 10 -15.49 61.87 6.56
N GLU A 11 -14.35 62.56 6.52
CA GLU A 11 -13.84 63.23 5.35
C GLU A 11 -13.80 62.20 4.21
N ASP A 12 -14.37 62.55 3.05
CA ASP A 12 -14.26 61.73 1.85
C ASP A 12 -12.76 61.49 1.57
N ASN A 13 -12.35 60.23 1.70
CA ASN A 13 -10.98 59.85 1.43
C ASN A 13 -10.69 60.14 -0.06
N PRO A 14 -9.71 61.01 -0.40
CA PRO A 14 -9.47 61.46 -1.77
C PRO A 14 -9.09 60.32 -2.73
N PHE A 15 -8.70 59.16 -2.19
CA PHE A 15 -8.38 57.98 -2.98
C PHE A 15 -9.62 57.21 -3.48
N VAL A 16 -10.80 57.42 -2.89
CA VAL A 16 -12.04 56.71 -3.29
C VAL A 16 -12.43 57.09 -4.72
N GLU A 17 -12.41 58.38 -5.05
CA GLU A 17 -12.76 58.87 -6.40
C GLU A 17 -11.77 58.35 -7.47
N LYS A 18 -10.50 58.25 -7.11
CA LYS A 18 -9.43 57.73 -7.97
C LYS A 18 -9.62 56.24 -8.28
N PHE A 19 -9.88 55.43 -7.25
CA PHE A 19 -10.21 54.01 -7.41
C PHE A 19 -11.50 53.80 -8.20
N GLU A 20 -12.51 54.64 -7.97
CA GLU A 20 -13.78 54.59 -8.72
C GLU A 20 -13.56 54.82 -10.22
N ALA A 21 -12.72 55.80 -10.58
CA ALA A 21 -12.35 56.07 -11.97
C ALA A 21 -11.57 54.92 -12.61
N PHE A 22 -10.68 54.27 -11.86
CA PHE A 22 -9.95 53.08 -12.32
C PHE A 22 -10.90 51.90 -12.59
N PHE A 23 -11.77 51.59 -11.62
CA PHE A 23 -12.73 50.49 -11.71
C PHE A 23 -13.74 50.67 -12.85
N LYS A 24 -14.28 51.89 -13.05
CA LYS A 24 -15.22 52.22 -14.13
C LYS A 24 -14.64 52.09 -15.54
N ASN A 25 -13.33 52.22 -15.71
CA ASN A 25 -12.72 52.18 -17.04
C ASN A 25 -12.19 50.79 -17.43
N ARG A 26 -11.60 50.06 -16.49
CA ARG A 26 -10.87 48.81 -16.78
C ARG A 26 -11.58 47.54 -16.30
N LEU A 27 -12.26 47.59 -15.14
CA LEU A 27 -12.68 46.38 -14.41
C LEU A 27 -14.21 46.20 -14.34
N VAL A 28 -15.00 46.99 -15.08
CA VAL A 28 -16.49 46.91 -15.05
C VAL A 28 -17.02 45.49 -15.30
N LYS A 29 -16.47 44.78 -16.29
CA LYS A 29 -16.90 43.40 -16.61
C LYS A 29 -16.58 42.41 -15.49
N GLU A 30 -15.49 42.64 -14.76
CA GLU A 30 -15.10 41.79 -13.64
C GLU A 30 -15.93 42.08 -12.40
N ILE A 31 -16.30 43.35 -12.21
CA ILE A 31 -17.24 43.77 -11.17
C ILE A 31 -18.65 43.22 -11.46
N GLU A 32 -19.15 43.29 -12.69
CA GLU A 32 -20.42 42.67 -13.08
C GLU A 32 -20.44 41.16 -12.80
N ARG A 33 -19.33 40.46 -13.09
CA ARG A 33 -19.18 39.03 -12.76
C ARG A 33 -19.11 38.78 -11.26
N LEU A 34 -18.36 39.60 -10.53
CA LEU A 34 -18.25 39.52 -9.07
C LEU A 34 -19.64 39.61 -8.45
N VAL A 35 -20.46 40.54 -8.94
CA VAL A 35 -21.78 40.75 -8.36
C VAL A 35 -22.76 39.65 -8.78
N ALA A 36 -22.66 39.12 -10.00
CA ALA A 36 -23.46 37.96 -10.43
C ALA A 36 -23.10 36.67 -9.66
N ASP A 37 -21.83 36.49 -9.29
CA ASP A 37 -21.31 35.33 -8.57
C ASP A 37 -21.40 35.50 -7.04
N TYR A 38 -21.80 36.66 -6.51
CA TYR A 38 -21.95 36.90 -5.07
C TYR A 38 -23.14 36.10 -4.50
N PRO A 39 -23.03 35.43 -3.34
CA PRO A 39 -21.95 35.48 -2.35
C PRO A 39 -20.85 34.41 -2.52
N SER A 40 -20.84 33.65 -3.62
CA SER A 40 -19.88 32.54 -3.83
C SER A 40 -18.45 33.01 -4.09
N LYS A 41 -18.29 34.17 -4.76
CA LYS A 41 -17.01 34.88 -4.87
C LYS A 41 -17.17 36.27 -4.25
N LYS A 42 -16.30 36.60 -3.30
CA LYS A 42 -16.30 37.88 -2.58
C LYS A 42 -15.11 38.78 -2.91
N SER A 43 -14.16 38.31 -3.72
CA SER A 43 -12.91 39.02 -4.01
C SER A 43 -12.78 39.50 -5.46
N LEU A 44 -12.23 40.70 -5.61
CA LEU A 44 -11.75 41.23 -6.88
C LEU A 44 -10.22 41.21 -6.91
N ASN A 45 -9.64 40.55 -7.92
CA ASN A 45 -8.19 40.53 -8.13
C ASN A 45 -7.77 41.76 -8.95
N VAL A 46 -6.80 42.51 -8.46
CA VAL A 46 -6.26 43.72 -9.09
C VAL A 46 -4.75 43.54 -9.31
N ASP A 47 -4.31 43.65 -10.57
CA ASP A 47 -2.89 43.63 -10.91
C ASP A 47 -2.26 44.98 -10.54
N PHE A 48 -1.24 44.95 -9.69
CA PHE A 48 -0.52 46.15 -9.27
C PHE A 48 0.13 46.89 -10.46
N ARG A 49 0.61 46.17 -11.48
CA ARG A 49 1.26 46.80 -12.65
C ARG A 49 0.29 47.62 -13.47
N GLU A 50 -0.97 47.20 -13.54
CA GLU A 50 -2.01 47.97 -14.23
C GLU A 50 -2.37 49.24 -13.45
N LEU A 51 -2.41 49.14 -12.11
CA LEU A 51 -2.64 50.30 -11.24
C LEU A 51 -1.48 51.31 -11.33
N GLU A 52 -0.25 50.82 -11.33
CA GLU A 52 0.98 51.63 -11.48
C GLU A 52 1.02 52.36 -12.83
N HIS A 53 0.63 51.69 -13.92
CA HIS A 53 0.58 52.33 -15.25
C HIS A 53 -0.50 53.42 -15.34
N TRP A 54 -1.62 53.25 -14.63
CA TRP A 54 -2.73 54.20 -14.64
C TRP A 54 -2.46 55.41 -13.75
N GLU A 55 -2.12 55.17 -12.48
CA GLU A 55 -1.91 56.21 -11.48
C GLU A 55 -0.78 55.82 -10.50
N PRO A 56 0.48 56.24 -10.80
CA PRO A 56 1.64 55.89 -9.99
C PRO A 56 1.55 56.34 -8.53
N GLU A 57 0.98 57.52 -8.28
CA GLU A 57 0.83 58.07 -6.91
C GLU A 57 -0.06 57.18 -6.03
N LEU A 58 -1.11 56.59 -6.62
CA LEU A 58 -2.02 55.69 -5.91
C LEU A 58 -1.36 54.34 -5.62
N ALA A 59 -0.55 53.86 -6.56
CA ALA A 59 0.21 52.62 -6.42
C ALA A 59 1.30 52.73 -5.35
N ASP A 60 2.03 53.86 -5.30
CA ASP A 60 3.04 54.12 -4.25
C ASP A 60 2.41 54.18 -2.85
N GLU A 61 1.26 54.85 -2.72
CA GLU A 61 0.56 54.97 -1.45
C GLU A 61 0.04 53.59 -0.97
N LEU A 62 -0.44 52.74 -1.87
CA LEU A 62 -0.84 51.37 -1.56
C LEU A 62 0.30 50.53 -0.96
N LEU A 63 1.56 50.79 -1.33
CA LEU A 63 2.74 50.10 -0.78
C LEU A 63 3.14 50.56 0.63
N VAL A 64 2.74 51.77 1.02
CA VAL A 64 3.13 52.41 2.29
C VAL A 64 1.98 52.37 3.29
N ASN A 65 0.78 52.79 2.87
CA ASN A 65 -0.42 52.92 3.68
C ASN A 65 -1.55 52.00 3.17
N SER A 66 -1.20 50.73 2.97
CA SER A 66 -2.09 49.68 2.44
C SER A 66 -3.49 49.62 3.10
N ASP A 67 -3.60 49.75 4.43
CA ASP A 67 -4.89 49.67 5.13
C ASP A 67 -5.90 50.74 4.64
N VAL A 68 -5.45 51.98 4.53
CA VAL A 68 -6.30 53.12 4.12
C VAL A 68 -6.70 53.01 2.65
N CYS A 69 -5.78 52.56 1.81
CA CYS A 69 -6.03 52.39 0.38
C CYS A 69 -6.98 51.22 0.09
N LEU A 70 -6.85 50.09 0.81
CA LEU A 70 -7.75 48.95 0.66
C LEU A 70 -9.17 49.31 1.11
N GLU A 71 -9.33 49.97 2.26
CA GLU A 71 -10.65 50.47 2.71
C GLU A 71 -11.27 51.46 1.69
N ALA A 72 -10.46 52.35 1.11
CA ALA A 72 -10.92 53.29 0.09
C ALA A 72 -11.39 52.57 -1.18
N ALA A 73 -10.64 51.56 -1.60
CA ALA A 73 -10.96 50.81 -2.79
C ALA A 73 -12.21 49.92 -2.60
N GLU A 74 -12.41 49.32 -1.41
CA GLU A 74 -13.65 48.59 -1.08
C GLU A 74 -14.86 49.51 -1.07
N GLN A 75 -14.72 50.74 -0.54
CA GLN A 75 -15.77 51.76 -0.59
C GLN A 75 -16.05 52.22 -2.03
N ALA A 76 -15.03 52.33 -2.87
CA ALA A 76 -15.20 52.71 -4.27
C ALA A 76 -16.06 51.70 -5.03
N ILE A 77 -15.87 50.39 -4.81
CA ILE A 77 -16.70 49.35 -5.44
C ILE A 77 -18.17 49.46 -5.00
N LYS A 78 -18.43 49.75 -3.72
CA LYS A 78 -19.81 49.94 -3.21
C LYS A 78 -20.55 51.13 -3.83
N ARG A 79 -19.82 52.17 -4.26
CA ARG A 79 -20.39 53.39 -4.87
C ARG A 79 -20.69 53.23 -6.36
N ILE A 80 -20.23 52.15 -7.01
CA ILE A 80 -20.46 51.93 -8.44
C ILE A 80 -21.88 51.38 -8.65
N ASP A 81 -22.73 52.17 -9.30
CA ASP A 81 -24.06 51.74 -9.77
C ASP A 81 -23.93 50.64 -10.84
N VAL A 82 -23.96 49.38 -10.40
CA VAL A 82 -24.11 48.22 -11.29
C VAL A 82 -25.60 47.87 -11.34
N PRO A 83 -26.20 47.55 -12.51
CA PRO A 83 -27.61 47.16 -12.59
C PRO A 83 -27.79 45.82 -11.86
N LEU A 84 -28.34 45.84 -10.64
CA LEU A 84 -28.47 44.64 -9.82
C LEU A 84 -29.90 44.22 -9.50
N LEU A 85 -30.09 42.90 -9.56
CA LEU A 85 -31.14 42.14 -8.89
C LEU A 85 -31.08 42.38 -7.37
N GLU A 86 -32.23 42.74 -6.77
CA GLU A 86 -32.69 42.53 -5.38
C GLU A 86 -31.65 42.14 -4.29
N LEU A 87 -30.60 42.93 -4.06
CA LEU A 87 -29.76 42.86 -2.87
C LEU A 87 -29.77 44.22 -2.15
N GLU A 88 -29.98 44.23 -0.83
CA GLU A 88 -29.91 45.46 -0.02
C GLU A 88 -28.45 45.98 0.02
N GLU A 89 -28.25 47.30 -0.09
CA GLU A 89 -26.92 47.96 -0.18
C GLU A 89 -25.98 47.63 1.00
N ASP A 90 -26.51 47.20 2.14
CA ASP A 90 -25.74 46.91 3.36
C ASP A 90 -25.07 45.52 3.37
N ASP A 91 -25.49 44.57 2.52
CA ASP A 91 -24.99 43.17 2.54
C ASP A 91 -23.84 42.89 1.55
N PHE A 92 -23.48 43.86 0.70
CA PHE A 92 -22.39 43.74 -0.27
C PHE A 92 -21.05 44.21 0.34
N ALA A 93 -20.16 43.26 0.62
CA ALA A 93 -18.84 43.51 1.20
C ALA A 93 -17.73 42.80 0.40
N PRO A 94 -17.31 43.38 -0.76
CA PRO A 94 -16.25 42.81 -1.58
C PRO A 94 -14.87 43.08 -0.96
N HIS A 95 -13.96 42.12 -1.09
CA HIS A 95 -12.54 42.25 -0.73
C HIS A 95 -11.69 42.55 -1.96
N ILE A 96 -10.62 43.33 -1.78
CA ILE A 96 -9.68 43.64 -2.86
C ILE A 96 -8.38 42.88 -2.67
N ARG A 97 -7.98 42.17 -3.71
CA ARG A 97 -6.85 41.24 -3.72
C ARG A 97 -5.80 41.75 -4.69
N VAL A 98 -4.69 42.27 -4.18
CA VAL A 98 -3.63 42.86 -5.01
C VAL A 98 -2.51 41.85 -5.22
N PHE A 99 -2.05 41.71 -6.47
CA PHE A 99 -0.95 40.80 -6.84
C PHE A 99 0.06 41.48 -7.77
N ASN A 100 1.21 40.83 -8.00
CA ASN A 100 2.27 41.28 -8.92
C ASN A 100 3.03 42.57 -8.49
N LEU A 101 3.44 42.62 -7.22
CA LEU A 101 4.19 43.75 -6.65
C LEU A 101 5.61 43.90 -7.23
N PRO A 102 6.22 45.10 -7.20
CA PRO A 102 7.60 45.33 -7.67
C PRO A 102 8.62 44.47 -6.92
N LEU A 103 9.71 44.08 -7.60
CA LEU A 103 10.77 43.22 -7.04
C LEU A 103 11.38 43.73 -5.72
N GLU A 104 11.45 45.05 -5.53
CA GLU A 104 11.93 45.67 -4.28
C GLU A 104 11.05 45.34 -3.06
N ARG A 105 9.80 44.92 -3.28
CA ARG A 105 8.83 44.54 -2.27
C ARG A 105 8.63 43.03 -2.17
N GLN A 106 9.56 42.26 -2.74
CA GLN A 106 9.59 40.80 -2.66
C GLN A 106 10.79 40.30 -1.84
N PRO A 107 10.88 40.63 -0.53
CA PRO A 107 12.01 40.21 0.28
C PRO A 107 12.00 38.69 0.49
N ILE A 108 13.20 38.11 0.54
CA ILE A 108 13.39 36.74 1.00
C ILE A 108 12.99 36.66 2.49
N LEU A 109 12.40 35.55 2.95
CA LEU A 109 11.87 35.41 4.32
C LEU A 109 12.88 35.83 5.41
N ARG A 110 14.17 35.59 5.17
CA ARG A 110 15.25 35.91 6.09
C ARG A 110 15.57 37.41 6.18
N ASP A 111 15.40 38.13 5.07
CA ASP A 111 15.73 39.56 4.95
C ASP A 111 14.62 40.47 5.46
N ILE A 112 13.50 39.89 5.87
CA ILE A 112 12.39 40.61 6.50
C ILE A 112 12.88 41.25 7.80
N SER A 113 13.03 42.57 7.75
CA SER A 113 13.45 43.43 8.86
C SER A 113 12.36 44.43 9.26
N ALA A 114 12.64 45.24 10.29
CA ALA A 114 11.68 46.21 10.83
C ALA A 114 11.20 47.27 9.81
N SER A 115 11.95 47.49 8.72
CA SER A 115 11.61 48.44 7.65
C SER A 115 10.36 48.05 6.85
N HIS A 116 9.93 46.78 6.93
CA HIS A 116 8.79 46.22 6.21
C HIS A 116 7.50 46.19 7.05
N ILE A 117 7.55 46.57 8.32
CA ILE A 117 6.38 46.53 9.22
C ILE A 117 5.32 47.53 8.74
N GLY A 118 4.06 47.07 8.65
CA GLY A 118 2.92 47.87 8.20
C GLY A 118 2.87 48.12 6.69
N LYS A 119 3.83 47.56 5.93
CA LYS A 119 3.90 47.71 4.48
C LYS A 119 3.43 46.45 3.77
N LEU A 120 3.00 46.62 2.53
CA LEU A 120 2.62 45.52 1.64
C LEU A 120 3.89 44.88 1.06
N ILE A 121 4.03 43.55 1.23
CA ILE A 121 5.14 42.75 0.71
C ILE A 121 4.62 41.45 0.10
N THR A 122 5.36 40.90 -0.87
CA THR A 122 5.15 39.54 -1.36
C THR A 122 6.26 38.65 -0.83
N VAL A 123 5.91 37.53 -0.21
CA VAL A 123 6.88 36.51 0.23
C VAL A 123 6.62 35.22 -0.52
N GLU A 124 7.68 34.53 -0.90
CA GLU A 124 7.60 33.23 -1.54
C GLU A 124 8.09 32.14 -0.59
N GLY A 125 7.31 31.07 -0.44
CA GLY A 125 7.67 29.97 0.44
C GLY A 125 6.92 28.68 0.16
N VAL A 126 7.44 27.59 0.72
CA VAL A 126 6.78 26.28 0.72
C VAL A 126 5.95 26.18 2.00
N VAL A 127 4.66 25.85 1.85
CA VAL A 127 3.75 25.66 2.98
C VAL A 127 4.18 24.44 3.78
N ARG A 128 4.61 24.67 5.02
CA ARG A 128 5.05 23.60 5.92
C ARG A 128 3.89 22.98 6.67
N GLN A 129 2.98 23.82 7.14
CA GLN A 129 1.90 23.43 8.04
C GLN A 129 0.70 24.37 7.87
N VAL A 130 -0.50 23.81 7.94
CA VAL A 130 -1.77 24.54 7.84
C VAL A 130 -2.64 24.09 9.01
N THR A 131 -3.30 25.02 9.69
CA THR A 131 -4.29 24.70 10.73
C THR A 131 -5.66 24.44 10.13
N ASP A 132 -6.54 23.80 10.89
CA ASP A 132 -7.97 23.76 10.55
C ASP A 132 -8.56 25.17 10.50
N VAL A 133 -9.68 25.30 9.78
CA VAL A 133 -10.45 26.55 9.71
C VAL A 133 -11.15 26.77 11.05
N LEU A 134 -10.90 27.92 11.67
CA LEU A 134 -11.46 28.33 12.95
C LEU A 134 -12.36 29.56 12.76
N PRO A 135 -13.51 29.65 13.45
CA PRO A 135 -14.34 30.85 13.41
C PRO A 135 -13.72 31.96 14.28
N LYS A 136 -13.51 33.13 13.70
CA LYS A 136 -13.01 34.34 14.39
C LYS A 136 -14.15 35.36 14.52
N LEU A 137 -14.31 35.93 15.72
CA LEU A 137 -15.36 36.90 16.01
C LEU A 137 -15.05 38.25 15.33
N LYS A 138 -15.83 38.65 14.31
CA LYS A 138 -15.70 39.94 13.61
C LYS A 138 -16.51 41.04 14.30
N TYR A 139 -17.77 40.74 14.63
CA TYR A 139 -18.64 41.62 15.41
C TYR A 139 -19.20 40.90 16.63
N ALA A 140 -18.88 41.42 17.81
CA ALA A 140 -19.39 40.91 19.06
C ALA A 140 -20.66 41.67 19.45
N THR A 141 -21.76 40.95 19.65
CA THR A 141 -22.99 41.53 20.17
C THR A 141 -23.03 41.38 21.68
N TRP A 142 -22.84 42.49 22.39
CA TRP A 142 -22.83 42.57 23.84
C TRP A 142 -24.20 43.00 24.38
N GLU A 143 -24.80 42.20 25.23
CA GLU A 143 -26.06 42.54 25.90
C GLU A 143 -25.80 43.03 27.31
N CYS A 144 -26.44 44.13 27.71
CA CYS A 144 -26.37 44.61 29.07
C CYS A 144 -27.22 43.75 30.00
N THR A 145 -26.61 43.19 31.06
CA THR A 145 -27.29 42.28 32.01
C THR A 145 -28.42 42.93 32.82
N ARG A 146 -28.56 44.26 32.79
CA ARG A 146 -29.58 45.00 33.54
C ARG A 146 -30.77 45.48 32.71
N CYS A 147 -30.55 45.85 31.45
CA CYS A 147 -31.58 46.48 30.60
C CYS A 147 -31.85 45.73 29.28
N GLY A 148 -31.04 44.72 28.94
CA GLY A 148 -31.20 43.98 27.69
C GLY A 148 -30.75 44.72 26.43
N ALA A 149 -30.23 45.95 26.54
CA ALA A 149 -29.69 46.69 25.39
C ALA A 149 -28.51 45.94 24.76
N ALA A 150 -28.60 45.68 23.46
CA ALA A 150 -27.59 44.99 22.67
C ALA A 150 -26.70 46.00 21.92
N TYR A 151 -25.39 45.81 22.00
CA TYR A 151 -24.38 46.64 21.35
C TYR A 151 -23.51 45.76 20.45
N LYS A 152 -23.61 45.95 19.14
CA LYS A 152 -22.73 45.29 18.15
C LYS A 152 -21.44 46.10 18.03
N ILE A 153 -20.32 45.52 18.45
CA ILE A 153 -19.01 46.20 18.46
C ILE A 153 -18.02 45.40 17.60
N PRO A 154 -17.33 46.05 16.63
CA PRO A 154 -16.30 45.42 15.83
C PRO A 154 -15.08 45.03 16.67
N GLN A 155 -14.58 43.82 16.47
CA GLN A 155 -13.47 43.25 17.22
C GLN A 155 -12.19 43.29 16.37
N THR A 156 -11.47 44.41 16.42
CA THR A 156 -10.27 44.63 15.57
C THR A 156 -8.95 44.11 16.15
N LYS A 157 -8.95 43.57 17.38
CA LYS A 157 -7.72 43.07 18.04
C LYS A 157 -7.97 41.67 18.62
N ASN A 158 -6.90 40.92 18.87
CA ASN A 158 -6.91 39.60 19.56
C ASN A 158 -7.43 39.63 21.01
N GLN A 159 -7.96 40.77 21.47
CA GLN A 159 -8.66 40.91 22.75
C GLN A 159 -10.04 41.47 22.48
N THR A 160 -11.04 40.87 23.11
CA THR A 160 -12.42 41.31 22.98
C THR A 160 -12.58 42.69 23.63
N LYS A 161 -12.96 43.67 22.82
CA LYS A 161 -13.36 45.00 23.27
C LYS A 161 -14.79 44.92 23.79
N THR A 162 -14.94 45.09 25.10
CA THR A 162 -16.23 45.28 25.76
C THR A 162 -16.63 46.75 25.78
N PRO A 163 -17.93 47.07 25.71
CA PRO A 163 -18.41 48.41 25.95
C PRO A 163 -18.09 48.83 27.40
N SER A 164 -17.58 50.05 27.60
CA SER A 164 -17.15 50.51 28.93
C SER A 164 -18.32 50.77 29.89
N PHE A 165 -19.49 51.14 29.36
CA PHE A 165 -20.73 51.33 30.10
C PHE A 165 -21.92 51.30 29.14
N CYS A 166 -23.09 50.92 29.65
CA CYS A 166 -24.34 50.94 28.89
C CYS A 166 -24.88 52.36 28.78
N ALA A 167 -25.21 52.83 27.57
CA ALA A 167 -25.71 54.18 27.33
C ALA A 167 -27.06 54.44 28.03
N GLU A 168 -27.91 53.41 28.16
CA GLU A 168 -29.24 53.54 28.77
C GLU A 168 -29.22 53.47 30.30
N CYS A 169 -28.50 52.50 30.88
CA CYS A 169 -28.59 52.22 32.32
C CYS A 169 -27.28 52.41 33.09
N LYS A 170 -26.21 52.87 32.43
CA LYS A 170 -24.85 53.09 32.99
C LYS A 170 -24.20 51.88 33.67
N ASN A 171 -24.74 50.68 33.45
CA ASN A 171 -24.17 49.43 33.96
C ASN A 171 -22.89 49.07 33.20
N ARG A 172 -21.95 48.40 33.87
CA ARG A 172 -20.64 47.99 33.30
C ARG A 172 -20.55 46.49 33.01
N MET A 173 -21.56 45.71 33.40
CA MET A 173 -21.60 44.27 33.14
C MET A 173 -22.36 43.99 31.84
N PHE A 174 -21.69 43.29 30.93
CA PHE A 174 -22.21 42.87 29.64
C PHE A 174 -21.96 41.37 29.44
N SER A 175 -22.90 40.68 28.81
CA SER A 175 -22.78 39.30 28.37
C SER A 175 -22.64 39.25 26.85
N LEU A 176 -21.70 38.44 26.36
CA LEU A 176 -21.56 38.19 24.92
C LEU A 176 -22.68 37.25 24.47
N LYS A 177 -23.45 37.64 23.45
CA LYS A 177 -24.40 36.76 22.77
C LYS A 177 -23.77 36.20 21.51
N GLU A 178 -23.33 34.94 21.58
CA GLU A 178 -22.69 34.23 20.47
C GLU A 178 -23.64 34.09 19.26
N GLU A 179 -24.93 33.82 19.48
CA GLU A 179 -25.93 33.60 18.41
C GLU A 179 -26.16 34.82 17.50
N THR A 180 -26.02 36.03 18.04
CA THR A 180 -26.20 37.30 17.31
C THR A 180 -24.88 37.95 16.92
N SER A 181 -23.76 37.26 17.13
CA SER A 181 -22.44 37.73 16.77
C SER A 181 -22.06 37.21 15.40
N GLU A 182 -21.27 37.99 14.66
CA GLU A 182 -20.81 37.60 13.32
C GLU A 182 -19.40 37.03 13.40
N PHE A 183 -19.24 35.85 12.81
CA PHE A 183 -17.98 35.12 12.71
C PHE A 183 -17.47 35.17 11.27
N GLU A 184 -16.15 35.31 11.13
CA GLU A 184 -15.43 35.16 9.87
C GLU A 184 -14.55 33.90 9.95
N ASP A 185 -14.40 33.18 8.83
CA ASP A 185 -13.48 32.05 8.76
C ASP A 185 -12.04 32.55 8.87
N TYR A 186 -11.23 31.83 9.65
CA TYR A 186 -9.86 32.21 9.96
C TYR A 186 -8.96 30.98 9.97
N GLN A 187 -7.80 31.09 9.34
CA GLN A 187 -6.84 29.99 9.21
C GLN A 187 -5.41 30.50 9.37
N LYS A 188 -4.57 29.69 10.01
CA LYS A 188 -3.15 29.98 10.21
C LYS A 188 -2.30 29.05 9.34
N ILE A 189 -1.41 29.63 8.55
CA ILE A 189 -0.50 28.93 7.66
C ILE A 189 0.94 29.22 8.11
N GLN A 190 1.80 28.21 8.11
CA GLN A 190 3.24 28.39 8.28
C GLN A 190 3.95 28.09 6.97
N ILE A 191 4.68 29.08 6.47
CA ILE A 191 5.54 28.90 5.30
C ILE A 191 6.99 28.79 5.71
N GLN A 192 7.76 28.06 4.92
CA GLN A 192 9.18 27.86 5.06
C GLN A 192 9.89 28.34 3.79
N GLU A 193 11.05 28.95 3.96
CA GLU A 193 11.94 29.33 2.86
C GLU A 193 12.30 28.10 1.99
N PRO A 194 12.23 28.20 0.65
CA PRO A 194 12.64 27.11 -0.23
C PRO A 194 14.08 26.68 0.03
N LEU A 195 14.32 25.36 0.15
CA LEU A 195 15.64 24.81 0.47
C LEU A 195 16.70 25.14 -0.60
N GLU A 196 16.27 25.36 -1.84
CA GLU A 196 17.11 25.75 -2.99
C GLU A 196 17.88 27.07 -2.76
N LEU A 197 17.32 28.01 -1.98
CA LEU A 197 17.94 29.30 -1.68
C LEU A 197 18.97 29.23 -0.53
N LEU A 198 19.00 28.12 0.21
CA LEU A 198 19.88 27.95 1.37
C LEU A 198 21.29 27.56 0.92
N LYS A 199 22.32 28.26 1.42
CA LYS A 199 23.72 27.91 1.17
C LYS A 199 24.34 27.27 2.42
N GLY A 200 24.79 26.02 2.30
CA GLY A 200 25.56 25.35 3.36
C GLY A 200 24.70 24.81 4.51
N SER A 201 25.06 25.15 5.76
CA SER A 201 24.43 24.63 7.00
C SER A 201 23.45 25.63 7.63
N GLU A 202 22.87 26.52 6.84
CA GLU A 202 21.92 27.54 7.32
C GLU A 202 20.54 26.92 7.59
N GLN A 203 19.89 27.38 8.66
CA GLN A 203 18.53 26.93 8.98
C GLN A 203 17.50 27.73 8.19
N ALA A 204 16.54 27.04 7.57
CA ALA A 204 15.41 27.67 6.91
C ALA A 204 14.58 28.51 7.89
N THR A 205 14.27 29.74 7.51
CA THR A 205 13.40 30.60 8.33
C THR A 205 11.93 30.26 8.04
N ASN A 206 11.08 30.32 9.06
CA ASN A 206 9.64 30.16 8.91
C ASN A 206 8.92 31.48 9.19
N LEU A 207 7.80 31.71 8.51
CA LEU A 207 6.93 32.86 8.73
C LEU A 207 5.49 32.40 8.91
N ASP A 208 4.81 32.98 9.91
CA ASP A 208 3.42 32.71 10.21
C ASP A 208 2.52 33.64 9.39
N ILE A 209 1.52 33.07 8.74
CA ILE A 209 0.61 33.74 7.82
C ILE A 209 -0.82 33.54 8.28
N TYR A 210 -1.59 34.61 8.27
CA TYR A 210 -2.96 34.69 8.77
C TYR A 210 -3.86 34.95 7.57
N VAL A 211 -4.80 34.04 7.32
CA VAL A 211 -5.73 34.07 6.20
C VAL A 211 -7.15 34.16 6.74
N SER A 212 -8.00 34.97 6.08
CA SER A 212 -9.39 35.20 6.50
C SER A 212 -10.38 35.09 5.33
N ASP A 213 -11.63 34.75 5.67
CA ASP A 213 -12.81 34.70 4.78
C ASP A 213 -12.61 33.79 3.55
N ASP A 214 -12.55 34.34 2.34
CA ASP A 214 -12.62 33.60 1.07
C ASP A 214 -11.34 32.89 0.63
N ILE A 215 -10.16 33.29 1.13
CA ILE A 215 -8.88 32.67 0.76
C ILE A 215 -8.56 31.44 1.64
N VAL A 216 -9.38 31.19 2.66
CA VAL A 216 -9.22 30.05 3.55
C VAL A 216 -9.34 28.73 2.76
N ASN A 217 -8.51 27.75 3.12
CA ASN A 217 -8.46 26.42 2.50
C ASN A 217 -8.07 26.39 1.01
N SER A 218 -7.45 27.46 0.50
CA SER A 218 -6.91 27.50 -0.86
C SER A 218 -5.60 26.71 -0.99
N ILE A 219 -4.75 26.69 0.05
CA ILE A 219 -3.41 26.10 -0.02
C ILE A 219 -3.30 24.81 0.81
N SER A 220 -2.64 23.79 0.26
CA SER A 220 -2.32 22.55 0.96
C SER A 220 -0.86 22.50 1.47
N PRO A 221 -0.57 21.72 2.53
CA PRO A 221 0.81 21.48 2.95
C PRO A 221 1.68 20.91 1.82
N GLY A 222 2.85 21.50 1.62
CA GLY A 222 3.80 21.16 0.56
C GLY A 222 3.66 21.96 -0.73
N ASP A 223 2.63 22.81 -0.85
CA ASP A 223 2.51 23.75 -1.98
C ASP A 223 3.54 24.88 -1.87
N ARG A 224 4.07 25.31 -3.01
CA ARG A 224 4.88 26.52 -3.12
C ARG A 224 3.93 27.63 -3.54
N THR A 225 3.93 28.73 -2.81
CA THR A 225 2.97 29.81 -3.00
C THR A 225 3.63 31.17 -2.80
N LYS A 226 3.23 32.14 -3.63
CA LYS A 226 3.55 33.55 -3.42
C LYS A 226 2.42 34.20 -2.65
N ILE A 227 2.77 34.86 -1.57
CA ILE A 227 1.81 35.40 -0.62
C ILE A 227 2.04 36.88 -0.48
N THR A 228 1.06 37.65 -0.95
CA THR A 228 1.04 39.10 -0.80
C THR A 228 0.27 39.45 0.46
N GLY A 229 0.88 40.23 1.33
CA GLY A 229 0.28 40.58 2.61
C GLY A 229 0.96 41.73 3.34
N ILE A 230 0.35 42.14 4.43
CA ILE A 230 0.87 43.21 5.29
C ILE A 230 1.61 42.59 6.47
N LEU A 231 2.86 43.01 6.69
CA LEU A 231 3.63 42.51 7.82
C LEU A 231 3.18 43.18 9.13
N ARG A 232 2.66 42.38 10.07
CA ARG A 232 2.13 42.83 11.37
C ARG A 232 2.99 42.31 12.53
N LEU A 233 2.86 42.98 13.68
CA LEU A 233 3.51 42.60 14.92
C LEU A 233 2.51 41.89 15.85
N MET A 234 2.93 40.75 16.40
CA MET A 234 2.22 40.04 17.45
C MET A 234 2.75 40.47 18.82
N PRO A 235 1.89 41.03 19.70
CA PRO A 235 2.30 41.35 21.06
C PRO A 235 2.60 40.07 21.85
N PRO A 236 3.68 40.04 22.66
CA PRO A 236 3.98 38.88 23.50
C PRO A 236 2.91 38.68 24.59
N LYS A 237 2.60 37.42 24.92
CA LYS A 237 1.64 37.06 25.99
C LYS A 237 2.07 37.56 27.38
N GLU A 238 3.37 37.73 27.60
CA GLU A 238 3.98 38.34 28.79
C GLU A 238 4.52 39.73 28.43
N LYS A 239 4.70 40.63 29.41
CA LYS A 239 5.29 41.97 29.20
C LYS A 239 6.79 41.90 28.80
N LYS A 240 7.08 41.39 27.61
CA LYS A 240 8.41 41.36 26.97
C LYS A 240 8.49 42.48 25.93
N VAL A 241 9.70 42.96 25.68
CA VAL A 241 9.97 44.04 24.71
C VAL A 241 10.02 43.49 23.26
N VAL A 242 10.18 42.19 23.10
CA VAL A 242 10.30 41.51 21.80
C VAL A 242 8.92 41.10 21.29
N TYR A 243 8.58 41.58 20.09
CA TYR A 243 7.33 41.25 19.39
C TYR A 243 7.57 40.12 18.39
N GLY A 244 6.59 39.23 18.27
CA GLY A 244 6.52 38.28 17.16
C GLY A 244 6.14 39.01 15.87
N ARG A 245 6.38 38.38 14.72
CA ARG A 245 6.00 38.91 13.39
C ARG A 245 5.07 37.91 12.73
N TYR A 246 4.07 38.39 12.02
CA TYR A 246 3.23 37.57 11.16
C TYR A 246 2.81 38.36 9.93
N LEU A 247 2.47 37.65 8.85
CA LEU A 247 1.95 38.27 7.64
C LEU A 247 0.44 38.08 7.59
N GLU A 248 -0.29 39.18 7.41
CA GLU A 248 -1.73 39.16 7.15
C GLU A 248 -1.92 39.05 5.64
N ALA A 249 -2.40 37.90 5.15
CA ALA A 249 -2.47 37.61 3.73
C ALA A 249 -3.62 38.38 3.08
N ILE A 250 -3.30 39.16 2.06
CA ILE A 250 -4.27 39.82 1.19
C ILE A 250 -4.51 38.98 -0.05
N HIS A 251 -3.49 38.36 -0.64
CA HIS A 251 -3.65 37.53 -1.83
C HIS A 251 -2.71 36.32 -1.76
N LEU A 252 -3.23 35.17 -2.17
CA LEU A 252 -2.47 33.92 -2.28
C LEU A 252 -2.45 33.51 -3.75
N GLU A 253 -1.26 33.44 -4.32
CA GLU A 253 -1.03 32.98 -5.67
C GLU A 253 -0.45 31.57 -5.63
N GLU A 254 -1.20 30.62 -6.19
CA GLU A 254 -0.72 29.26 -6.42
C GLU A 254 0.25 29.28 -7.60
N THR A 255 1.54 29.18 -7.32
CA THR A 255 2.51 28.81 -8.36
C THR A 255 2.27 27.35 -8.72
N ALA A 256 1.83 27.10 -9.96
CA ALA A 256 1.61 25.75 -10.47
C ALA A 256 2.84 24.88 -10.20
N ARG A 257 2.62 23.64 -9.73
CA ARG A 257 3.64 22.65 -9.37
C ARG A 257 4.42 22.09 -10.58
N GLU A 258 4.51 22.83 -11.65
CA GLU A 258 5.31 22.46 -12.81
C GLU A 258 6.64 23.18 -12.66
N PHE A 259 7.71 22.38 -12.53
CA PHE A 259 9.13 22.75 -12.51
C PHE A 259 9.40 24.24 -12.43
N GLU A 260 10.02 24.69 -11.33
CA GLU A 260 10.72 25.97 -11.20
C GLU A 260 10.82 26.73 -12.53
N GLU A 261 10.13 27.86 -12.64
CA GLU A 261 10.51 28.89 -13.60
C GLU A 261 11.90 29.37 -13.19
N VAL A 262 12.91 28.55 -13.47
CA VAL A 262 14.27 29.01 -13.62
C VAL A 262 14.18 30.01 -14.75
N GLU A 263 14.28 31.30 -14.44
CA GLU A 263 14.34 32.33 -15.47
C GLU A 263 15.58 32.06 -16.34
N ILE A 264 15.32 31.58 -17.55
CA ILE A 264 16.34 31.33 -18.55
C ILE A 264 16.41 32.59 -19.40
N SER A 265 17.55 33.28 -19.35
CA SER A 265 17.78 34.41 -20.25
C SER A 265 17.84 33.92 -21.70
N ARG A 266 17.53 34.79 -22.66
CA ARG A 266 17.62 34.43 -24.09
C ARG A 266 19.03 33.99 -24.49
N GLU A 267 20.07 34.53 -23.86
CA GLU A 267 21.47 34.14 -24.10
C GLU A 267 21.75 32.71 -23.62
N GLU A 268 21.27 32.34 -22.41
CA GLU A 268 21.40 30.99 -21.87
C GLU A 268 20.56 29.97 -22.65
N GLU A 269 19.38 30.37 -23.13
CA GLU A 269 18.56 29.51 -24.00
C GLU A 269 19.28 29.19 -25.31
N GLU A 270 19.93 30.19 -25.93
CA GLU A 270 20.76 29.96 -27.11
C GLU A 270 21.96 29.06 -26.81
N GLU A 271 22.58 29.21 -25.66
CA GLU A 271 23.68 28.35 -25.22
C GLU A 271 23.22 26.91 -25.01
N ILE A 272 22.07 26.70 -24.37
CA ILE A 272 21.40 25.40 -24.20
C ILE A 272 21.12 24.75 -25.56
N LYS A 273 20.54 25.49 -26.51
CA LYS A 273 20.26 24.96 -27.87
C LYS A 273 21.54 24.62 -28.61
N LYS A 274 22.60 25.42 -28.47
CA LYS A 274 23.92 25.12 -29.06
C LYS A 274 24.52 23.86 -28.46
N LEU A 275 24.37 23.64 -27.16
CA LEU A 275 24.84 22.43 -26.47
C LEU A 275 24.06 21.18 -26.90
N ALA A 276 22.73 21.28 -27.03
CA ALA A 276 21.85 20.16 -27.38
C ALA A 276 22.12 19.56 -28.78
N VAL A 277 22.57 20.39 -29.73
CA VAL A 277 22.84 19.98 -31.12
C VAL A 277 24.18 19.23 -31.25
N ARG A 278 25.09 19.36 -30.28
CA ARG A 278 26.41 18.74 -30.37
C ARG A 278 26.34 17.23 -30.19
N ASP A 279 27.14 16.51 -30.98
CA ASP A 279 27.23 15.05 -30.89
C ASP A 279 27.89 14.55 -29.59
N ASP A 280 28.73 15.37 -28.96
CA ASP A 280 29.44 15.09 -27.69
C ASP A 280 28.66 15.49 -26.43
N VAL A 281 27.40 15.93 -26.55
CA VAL A 281 26.61 16.45 -25.42
C VAL A 281 26.51 15.47 -24.24
N TYR A 282 26.39 14.18 -24.52
CA TYR A 282 26.30 13.16 -23.46
C TYR A 282 27.63 12.96 -22.73
N GLU A 283 28.76 13.01 -23.43
CA GLU A 283 30.08 12.91 -22.80
C GLU A 283 30.33 14.14 -21.91
N MET A 284 29.93 15.33 -22.38
CA MET A 284 29.99 16.55 -21.58
C MET A 284 29.12 16.46 -20.33
N LEU A 285 27.89 15.93 -20.44
CA LEU A 285 27.00 15.70 -19.28
C LEU A 285 27.62 14.71 -18.28
N ILE A 286 28.18 13.60 -18.76
CA ILE A 286 28.86 12.60 -17.93
C ILE A 286 30.05 13.22 -17.19
N GLN A 287 30.87 14.01 -17.88
CA GLN A 287 32.03 14.69 -17.28
C GLN A 287 31.62 15.81 -16.31
N SER A 288 30.42 16.37 -16.49
CA SER A 288 29.89 17.41 -15.60
C SER A 288 29.28 16.83 -14.31
N ILE A 289 28.80 15.58 -14.35
CA ILE A 289 28.30 14.86 -13.17
C ILE A 289 29.49 14.31 -12.38
N ALA A 290 29.75 14.91 -11.22
CA ALA A 290 30.83 14.54 -10.29
C ALA A 290 32.21 14.46 -10.98
N PRO A 291 32.82 15.59 -11.40
CA PRO A 291 34.09 15.60 -12.14
C PRO A 291 35.28 15.10 -11.30
N HIS A 292 35.19 15.19 -9.97
CA HIS A 292 36.20 14.70 -9.03
C HIS A 292 36.25 13.16 -8.91
N ILE A 293 35.24 12.45 -9.44
CA ILE A 293 35.17 10.98 -9.42
C ILE A 293 35.57 10.45 -10.79
N TYR A 294 36.65 9.67 -10.84
CA TYR A 294 37.11 9.01 -12.06
C TYR A 294 36.27 7.76 -12.38
N GLY A 295 35.93 7.56 -13.65
CA GLY A 295 35.20 6.39 -14.14
C GLY A 295 33.68 6.43 -13.93
N HIS A 296 33.06 5.24 -13.92
CA HIS A 296 31.60 5.02 -13.82
C HIS A 296 30.76 5.74 -14.88
N GLU A 297 31.24 5.84 -16.12
CA GLU A 297 30.59 6.59 -17.20
C GLU A 297 29.14 6.15 -17.47
N VAL A 298 28.89 4.83 -17.53
CA VAL A 298 27.54 4.27 -17.74
C VAL A 298 26.57 4.67 -16.63
N MET A 299 27.05 4.70 -15.39
CA MET A 299 26.26 5.11 -14.23
C MET A 299 25.97 6.61 -14.27
N LYS A 300 26.98 7.44 -14.54
CA LYS A 300 26.80 8.88 -14.68
C LYS A 300 25.85 9.23 -15.83
N GLU A 301 25.91 8.48 -16.93
CA GLU A 301 24.97 8.60 -18.05
C GLU A 301 23.53 8.27 -17.61
N SER A 302 23.34 7.19 -16.85
CA SER A 302 22.01 6.84 -16.33
C SER A 302 21.44 7.88 -15.37
N ILE A 303 22.28 8.48 -14.53
CA ILE A 303 21.89 9.55 -13.61
C ILE A 303 21.56 10.81 -14.40
N ALA A 304 22.30 11.12 -15.47
CA ALA A 304 21.96 12.19 -16.39
C ALA A 304 20.56 11.98 -16.96
N LEU A 305 20.28 10.82 -17.57
CA LEU A 305 18.94 10.51 -18.09
C LEU A 305 17.85 10.55 -17.00
N GLN A 306 18.16 10.15 -15.78
CA GLN A 306 17.24 10.24 -14.64
C GLN A 306 16.89 11.69 -14.28
N LEU A 307 17.86 12.62 -14.35
CA LEU A 307 17.65 14.05 -14.10
C LEU A 307 16.72 14.69 -15.13
N PHE A 308 16.88 14.34 -16.41
CA PHE A 308 16.01 14.79 -17.50
C PHE A 308 14.61 14.11 -17.46
N GLY A 309 14.56 12.85 -17.06
CA GLY A 309 13.31 12.09 -16.85
C GLY A 309 12.50 11.82 -18.12
N GLY A 310 11.60 10.83 -18.09
CA GLY A 310 10.67 10.52 -19.18
C GLY A 310 9.40 11.39 -19.16
N VAL A 311 8.53 11.21 -20.15
CA VAL A 311 7.30 12.01 -20.29
C VAL A 311 6.18 11.40 -19.45
N LYS A 312 5.51 12.24 -18.64
CA LYS A 312 4.26 11.83 -18.00
C LYS A 312 3.14 11.85 -19.03
N LYS A 313 2.40 10.75 -19.16
CA LYS A 313 1.33 10.63 -20.15
C LYS A 313 -0.01 10.49 -19.44
N ASN A 314 -0.97 11.31 -19.83
CA ASN A 314 -2.36 11.15 -19.44
C ASN A 314 -3.09 10.50 -20.61
N LEU A 315 -3.53 9.26 -20.42
CA LEU A 315 -4.33 8.55 -21.42
C LEU A 315 -5.73 9.18 -21.48
N PRO A 316 -6.47 9.06 -22.60
CA PRO A 316 -7.84 9.58 -22.73
C PRO A 316 -8.81 9.08 -21.64
N ASN A 317 -8.48 7.95 -21.00
CA ASN A 317 -9.24 7.34 -19.91
C ASN A 317 -8.84 7.89 -18.52
N ASP A 318 -8.06 8.99 -18.46
CA ASP A 318 -7.54 9.63 -17.24
C ASP A 318 -6.57 8.72 -16.44
N GLN A 319 -6.03 7.69 -17.08
CA GLN A 319 -4.94 6.90 -16.53
C GLN A 319 -3.62 7.65 -16.73
N THR A 320 -2.84 7.76 -15.66
CA THR A 320 -1.53 8.42 -15.71
C THR A 320 -0.43 7.37 -15.80
N VAL A 321 0.39 7.45 -16.85
CA VAL A 321 1.59 6.61 -17.00
C VAL A 321 2.77 7.39 -16.44
N ARG A 322 3.51 6.78 -15.51
CA ARG A 322 4.68 7.41 -14.89
C ARG A 322 5.77 7.67 -15.94
N GLY A 323 6.34 8.87 -15.92
CA GLY A 323 7.54 9.24 -16.69
C GLY A 323 8.85 9.12 -15.89
N ASN A 324 8.77 9.00 -14.57
CA ASN A 324 9.95 9.00 -13.70
C ASN A 324 10.76 7.69 -13.83
N ILE A 325 12.09 7.83 -13.77
CA ILE A 325 13.05 6.72 -13.83
C ILE A 325 13.61 6.49 -12.43
N HIS A 326 13.68 5.23 -12.00
CA HIS A 326 14.27 4.84 -10.73
C HIS A 326 15.58 4.08 -10.95
N VAL A 327 16.63 4.46 -10.22
CA VAL A 327 17.98 3.88 -10.33
C VAL A 327 18.44 3.39 -8.96
N LEU A 328 18.97 2.16 -8.91
CA LEU A 328 19.57 1.57 -7.71
C LEU A 328 21.06 1.29 -7.95
N LEU A 329 21.91 1.81 -7.06
CA LEU A 329 23.35 1.63 -7.05
C LEU A 329 23.73 0.68 -5.90
N VAL A 330 24.39 -0.43 -6.18
CA VAL A 330 24.90 -1.33 -5.12
C VAL A 330 26.36 -1.58 -5.34
N GLY A 331 27.15 -1.37 -4.29
CA GLY A 331 28.60 -1.36 -4.41
C GLY A 331 29.29 -1.78 -3.14
N ASP A 332 30.57 -2.12 -3.23
CA ASP A 332 31.42 -2.23 -2.04
C ASP A 332 31.56 -0.85 -1.36
N PRO A 333 31.83 -0.77 -0.04
CA PRO A 333 32.18 0.47 0.63
C PRO A 333 33.44 1.08 0.01
N GLY A 334 33.46 2.41 -0.12
CA GLY A 334 34.62 3.14 -0.67
C GLY A 334 34.55 3.42 -2.18
N VAL A 335 33.60 2.85 -2.92
CA VAL A 335 33.43 3.07 -4.38
C VAL A 335 32.68 4.38 -4.72
N ALA A 336 32.79 5.40 -3.87
CA ALA A 336 32.24 6.75 -4.07
C ALA A 336 30.71 6.90 -4.27
N LYS A 337 29.88 5.88 -4.02
CA LYS A 337 28.39 5.94 -4.16
C LYS A 337 27.76 7.15 -3.46
N SER A 338 28.02 7.35 -2.17
CA SER A 338 27.47 8.48 -1.40
C SER A 338 27.98 9.83 -1.91
N ALA A 339 29.20 9.88 -2.48
CA ALA A 339 29.73 11.10 -3.09
C ALA A 339 29.01 11.41 -4.42
N ILE A 340 28.67 10.39 -5.22
CA ILE A 340 27.85 10.55 -6.43
C ILE A 340 26.45 11.08 -6.09
N LEU A 341 25.80 10.51 -5.07
CA LEU A 341 24.50 11.00 -4.58
C LEU A 341 24.58 12.49 -4.21
N ARG A 342 25.56 12.89 -3.38
CA ARG A 342 25.74 14.30 -2.97
C ARG A 342 26.08 15.23 -4.13
N ALA A 343 26.90 14.79 -5.09
CA ALA A 343 27.20 15.57 -6.28
C ALA A 343 25.94 15.78 -7.12
N THR A 344 25.12 14.74 -7.25
CA THR A 344 23.86 14.81 -7.98
C THR A 344 22.85 15.72 -7.26
N ASP A 345 22.84 15.73 -5.93
CA ASP A 345 21.97 16.60 -5.11
C ASP A 345 22.23 18.08 -5.41
N SER A 346 23.51 18.43 -5.61
CA SER A 346 23.90 19.79 -5.97
C SER A 346 23.51 20.20 -7.39
N ILE A 347 23.26 19.24 -8.30
CA ILE A 347 22.97 19.47 -9.73
C ILE A 347 21.47 19.35 -10.03
N ALA A 348 20.71 18.59 -9.24
CA ALA A 348 19.28 18.47 -9.44
C ALA A 348 18.58 19.83 -9.20
N PRO A 349 17.55 20.18 -9.98
CA PRO A 349 16.75 21.39 -9.74
C PRO A 349 16.04 21.27 -8.39
N LYS A 350 15.38 20.12 -8.17
CA LYS A 350 14.72 19.77 -6.93
C LYS A 350 15.16 18.39 -6.44
N SER A 351 15.80 18.34 -5.27
CA SER A 351 16.20 17.07 -4.65
C SER A 351 16.10 17.09 -3.13
N ILE A 352 15.92 15.90 -2.55
CA ILE A 352 15.96 15.70 -1.10
C ILE A 352 16.85 14.49 -0.80
N TYR A 353 17.88 14.73 0.01
CA TYR A 353 18.79 13.71 0.48
C TYR A 353 18.34 13.12 1.83
N VAL A 354 18.29 11.80 1.90
CA VAL A 354 17.81 11.04 3.04
C VAL A 354 18.77 9.88 3.35
N ALA A 355 19.13 9.70 4.62
CA ALA A 355 19.92 8.55 5.07
C ALA A 355 19.00 7.44 5.60
N GLY A 356 19.14 6.21 5.11
CA GLY A 356 18.23 5.10 5.39
C GLY A 356 18.07 4.78 6.88
N LYS A 357 19.14 4.89 7.68
CA LYS A 357 19.08 4.57 9.12
C LYS A 357 18.31 5.59 9.97
N THR A 358 18.29 6.86 9.55
CA THR A 358 17.66 7.96 10.33
C THR A 358 16.22 8.22 9.92
N SER A 359 15.72 7.51 8.91
CA SER A 359 14.52 7.87 8.18
C SER A 359 13.46 6.82 8.41
N THR A 360 12.50 7.14 9.25
CA THR A 360 11.34 6.29 9.53
C THR A 360 10.33 6.40 8.39
N GLY A 361 9.48 5.40 8.22
CA GLY A 361 8.39 5.42 7.24
C GLY A 361 7.45 6.60 7.45
N ALA A 362 7.33 7.08 8.70
CA ALA A 362 6.68 8.32 9.05
C ALA A 362 7.41 9.55 8.48
N GLY A 363 8.73 9.67 8.68
CA GLY A 363 9.55 10.76 8.14
C GLY A 363 9.71 10.78 6.62
N LEU A 364 9.57 9.61 5.96
CA LEU A 364 9.57 9.49 4.50
C LEU A 364 8.24 9.91 3.86
N SER A 365 7.11 9.62 4.51
CA SER A 365 5.75 9.82 3.97
C SER A 365 5.11 11.13 4.47
N ALA A 366 4.07 11.07 5.29
CA ALA A 366 3.45 12.22 5.96
C ALA A 366 3.13 11.85 7.41
N THR A 367 3.29 12.82 8.32
CA THR A 367 3.09 12.64 9.76
C THR A 367 2.06 13.61 10.30
N ALA A 368 1.10 13.11 11.08
CA ALA A 368 0.25 13.97 11.89
C ALA A 368 0.97 14.26 13.20
N VAL A 369 1.21 15.54 13.49
CA VAL A 369 1.84 16.00 14.73
C VAL A 369 0.83 16.85 15.49
N LYS A 370 0.69 16.57 16.80
CA LYS A 370 -0.14 17.38 17.68
C LYS A 370 0.54 18.72 17.87
N ASP A 371 -0.18 19.79 17.58
CA ASP A 371 0.41 21.08 17.33
C ASP A 371 0.40 22.00 18.56
N GLU A 372 1.53 22.67 18.82
CA GLU A 372 1.63 23.80 19.76
C GLU A 372 1.36 25.15 19.06
N PHE A 373 1.32 25.15 17.71
CA PHE A 373 1.16 26.33 16.88
C PHE A 373 -0.30 26.74 16.64
N GLY A 374 -1.24 25.78 16.64
CA GLY A 374 -2.68 25.99 16.84
C GLY A 374 -3.09 25.88 18.32
N GLU A 375 -4.36 26.16 18.63
CA GLU A 375 -4.93 26.00 19.99
C GLU A 375 -5.17 24.50 20.36
N GLY A 376 -4.20 23.62 20.07
CA GLY A 376 -4.18 22.21 20.47
C GLY A 376 -4.67 21.19 19.43
N GLY A 377 -4.88 21.59 18.17
CA GLY A 377 -5.30 20.72 17.06
C GLY A 377 -4.22 19.78 16.50
N TRP A 378 -4.61 18.85 15.64
CA TRP A 378 -3.68 17.99 14.89
C TRP A 378 -3.31 18.65 13.56
N THR A 379 -2.05 18.55 13.14
CA THR A 379 -1.61 19.11 11.86
C THR A 379 -0.77 18.11 11.09
N ILE A 380 -0.82 18.12 9.76
CA ILE A 380 0.04 17.26 8.92
C ILE A 380 1.36 17.97 8.61
N LYS A 381 2.46 17.25 8.85
CA LYS A 381 3.79 17.57 8.33
C LYS A 381 4.13 16.63 7.17
N ALA A 382 4.42 17.22 6.02
CA ALA A 382 4.95 16.52 4.85
C ALA A 382 6.33 15.93 5.16
N GLY A 383 6.53 14.66 4.80
CA GLY A 383 7.82 13.97 4.89
C GLY A 383 8.63 14.09 3.60
N ALA A 384 9.79 13.44 3.58
CA ALA A 384 10.81 13.64 2.54
C ALA A 384 10.32 13.33 1.11
N LEU A 385 9.55 12.27 0.88
CA LEU A 385 9.07 11.93 -0.47
C LEU A 385 8.01 12.90 -0.98
N VAL A 386 7.19 13.46 -0.08
CA VAL A 386 6.18 14.45 -0.42
C VAL A 386 6.82 15.78 -0.81
N LEU A 387 7.81 16.21 -0.02
CA LEU A 387 8.57 17.43 -0.29
C LEU A 387 9.36 17.32 -1.61
N ALA A 388 9.85 16.12 -1.95
CA ALA A 388 10.61 15.88 -3.17
C ALA A 388 9.74 15.81 -4.45
N SER A 389 8.41 15.90 -4.35
CA SER A 389 7.46 15.75 -5.48
C SER A 389 7.85 16.58 -6.71
N GLY A 390 7.86 15.95 -7.89
CA GLY A 390 8.33 16.54 -9.15
C GLY A 390 9.85 16.48 -9.36
N GLY A 391 10.63 16.31 -8.29
CA GLY A 391 12.08 16.22 -8.30
C GLY A 391 12.61 14.80 -8.06
N MET A 392 13.76 14.72 -7.37
CA MET A 392 14.46 13.48 -7.08
C MET A 392 14.64 13.24 -5.57
N ALA A 393 14.26 12.05 -5.11
CA ALA A 393 14.53 11.59 -3.75
C ALA A 393 15.78 10.69 -3.74
N MET A 394 16.77 11.06 -2.93
CA MET A 394 18.04 10.35 -2.79
C MET A 394 18.07 9.59 -1.47
N VAL A 395 18.30 8.29 -1.54
CA VAL A 395 18.32 7.42 -0.34
C VAL A 395 19.66 6.71 -0.24
N ASP A 396 20.48 7.11 0.72
CA ASP A 396 21.73 6.41 1.04
C ASP A 396 21.51 5.32 2.10
N GLU A 397 22.38 4.31 2.14
CA GLU A 397 22.29 3.14 3.04
C GLU A 397 20.91 2.45 2.98
N PHE A 398 20.41 2.24 1.78
CA PHE A 398 19.08 1.66 1.53
C PHE A 398 18.91 0.27 2.15
N ASP A 399 19.99 -0.51 2.28
CA ASP A 399 20.00 -1.83 2.94
C ASP A 399 19.77 -1.77 4.45
N LYS A 400 19.97 -0.60 5.09
CA LYS A 400 19.87 -0.43 6.55
C LYS A 400 18.49 0.02 7.04
N MET A 401 17.55 0.30 6.14
CA MET A 401 16.18 0.63 6.52
C MET A 401 15.45 -0.58 7.11
N GLU A 402 14.56 -0.37 8.07
CA GLU A 402 13.70 -1.44 8.59
C GLU A 402 12.66 -1.88 7.55
N PRO A 403 12.23 -3.16 7.53
CA PRO A 403 11.22 -3.64 6.57
C PRO A 403 9.90 -2.85 6.59
N GLY A 404 9.48 -2.35 7.77
CA GLY A 404 8.30 -1.50 7.90
C GLY A 404 8.45 -0.14 7.22
N ASP A 405 9.64 0.48 7.30
CA ASP A 405 9.94 1.76 6.67
C ASP A 405 10.06 1.62 5.14
N ARG A 406 10.60 0.48 4.67
CA ARG A 406 10.65 0.12 3.24
C ARG A 406 9.24 -0.03 2.65
N SER A 407 8.27 -0.50 3.46
CA SER A 407 6.87 -0.65 3.03
C SER A 407 6.17 0.68 2.75
N ALA A 408 6.48 1.74 3.50
CA ALA A 408 5.95 3.08 3.23
C ALA A 408 6.36 3.61 1.85
N MET A 409 7.49 3.14 1.32
CA MET A 409 7.91 3.45 -0.06
C MET A 409 7.17 2.60 -1.09
N HIS A 410 6.69 1.40 -0.76
CA HIS A 410 5.85 0.60 -1.65
C HIS A 410 4.53 1.32 -2.00
N GLU A 411 3.94 2.04 -1.04
CA GLU A 411 2.69 2.81 -1.22
C GLU A 411 2.85 3.96 -2.23
N SER A 412 4.00 4.65 -2.21
CA SER A 412 4.33 5.67 -3.21
C SER A 412 4.67 5.09 -4.59
N MET A 413 4.74 3.76 -4.71
CA MET A 413 5.14 3.06 -5.93
C MET A 413 4.01 2.24 -6.61
N GLU A 414 2.82 2.02 -5.99
CA GLU A 414 1.67 1.26 -6.59
C GLU A 414 0.33 1.38 -5.81
N GLN A 415 -0.84 1.54 -6.47
CA GLN A 415 -2.22 1.56 -5.88
C GLN A 415 -3.05 0.31 -6.30
N GLN A 416 -3.87 -0.30 -5.41
CA GLN A 416 -4.59 -1.59 -5.64
C GLN A 416 -5.99 -1.65 -4.96
N CYS A 417 -7.04 -2.26 -5.57
CA CYS A 417 -8.45 -2.20 -5.08
C CYS A 417 -9.33 -3.47 -5.38
N TYR A 418 -10.58 -3.51 -4.88
CA TYR A 418 -11.60 -4.56 -5.10
C TYR A 418 -12.77 -4.11 -6.02
N HIS A 419 -13.53 -5.07 -6.59
CA HIS A 419 -14.74 -4.79 -7.37
C HIS A 419 -15.99 -4.51 -6.48
N LYS A 420 -16.96 -3.71 -6.94
CA LYS A 420 -18.19 -3.34 -6.21
C LYS A 420 -19.04 -4.53 -5.72
N ASP A 421 -19.04 -5.61 -6.49
CA ASP A 421 -19.84 -6.82 -6.22
C ASP A 421 -19.26 -7.69 -5.10
N PHE A 422 -18.04 -7.41 -4.66
CA PHE A 422 -17.40 -8.18 -3.61
C PHE A 422 -18.22 -8.10 -2.32
N GLU A 423 -18.61 -9.26 -1.78
CA GLU A 423 -19.36 -9.34 -0.53
C GLU A 423 -18.38 -9.39 0.65
N ILE A 424 -18.36 -8.32 1.45
CA ILE A 424 -17.59 -8.22 2.68
C ILE A 424 -18.44 -8.74 3.85
N MET A 425 -17.81 -9.54 4.73
CA MET A 425 -18.44 -10.02 5.95
C MET A 425 -17.99 -9.19 7.14
N LEU A 426 -18.96 -8.71 7.91
CA LEU A 426 -18.71 -7.95 9.14
C LEU A 426 -18.51 -8.89 10.33
N ALA A 427 -17.96 -8.36 11.43
CA ALA A 427 -17.71 -9.13 12.64
C ALA A 427 -19.00 -9.60 13.36
N ASP A 428 -20.15 -8.99 13.04
CA ASP A 428 -21.47 -9.44 13.46
C ASP A 428 -22.02 -10.59 12.60
N GLY A 429 -21.27 -11.04 11.59
CA GLY A 429 -21.63 -12.14 10.71
C GLY A 429 -22.50 -11.75 9.50
N SER A 430 -22.97 -10.52 9.41
CA SER A 430 -23.72 -10.05 8.24
C SER A 430 -22.82 -9.85 7.03
N THR A 431 -23.41 -10.01 5.85
CA THR A 431 -22.71 -9.87 4.56
C THR A 431 -23.31 -8.71 3.79
N HIS A 432 -22.45 -7.81 3.34
CA HIS A 432 -22.81 -6.63 2.58
C HIS A 432 -21.98 -6.55 1.32
N ARG A 433 -22.53 -6.00 0.24
CA ARG A 433 -21.73 -5.64 -0.93
C ARG A 433 -20.85 -4.47 -0.57
N ILE A 434 -19.55 -4.56 -0.88
CA ILE A 434 -18.60 -3.51 -0.54
C ILE A 434 -18.98 -2.19 -1.20
N GLY A 435 -19.51 -2.21 -2.43
CA GLY A 435 -19.97 -1.02 -3.12
C GLY A 435 -21.09 -0.32 -2.35
N GLU A 436 -22.21 -1.01 -2.10
CA GLU A 436 -23.36 -0.48 -1.37
C GLU A 436 -23.00 -0.05 0.06
N LEU A 437 -22.10 -0.79 0.73
CA LEU A 437 -21.66 -0.50 2.08
C LEU A 437 -20.82 0.78 2.12
N VAL A 438 -19.78 0.87 1.27
CA VAL A 438 -18.91 2.05 1.23
C VAL A 438 -19.69 3.26 0.72
N ASP A 439 -20.48 3.12 -0.34
CA ASP A 439 -21.31 4.21 -0.85
C ASP A 439 -22.33 4.69 0.19
N GLY A 440 -22.98 3.77 0.93
CA GLY A 440 -23.88 4.12 2.03
C GLY A 440 -23.17 4.84 3.17
N PHE A 441 -21.99 4.37 3.59
CA PHE A 441 -21.17 5.06 4.60
C PHE A 441 -20.74 6.45 4.14
N MET A 442 -20.41 6.60 2.86
CA MET A 442 -20.07 7.89 2.24
C MET A 442 -21.30 8.82 2.20
N GLU A 443 -22.49 8.30 1.91
CA GLU A 443 -23.73 9.07 1.86
C GLU A 443 -24.22 9.52 3.25
N GLU A 444 -24.16 8.63 4.24
CA GLU A 444 -24.54 8.93 5.63
C GLU A 444 -23.59 9.95 6.27
N ASN A 445 -22.32 9.94 5.85
CA ASN A 445 -21.27 10.80 6.39
C ASN A 445 -20.74 11.79 5.35
N LYS A 446 -21.57 12.31 4.43
CA LYS A 446 -21.15 13.28 3.39
C LYS A 446 -20.32 14.45 3.93
N GLY A 447 -20.60 14.90 5.16
CA GLY A 447 -19.83 15.96 5.83
C GLY A 447 -18.45 15.56 6.38
N LYS A 448 -18.11 14.26 6.37
CA LYS A 448 -16.81 13.70 6.81
C LYS A 448 -16.10 12.91 5.70
N VAL A 449 -16.71 12.80 4.51
CA VAL A 449 -16.09 12.16 3.35
C VAL A 449 -14.98 13.06 2.83
N MET A 450 -13.78 12.49 2.71
CA MET A 450 -12.61 13.20 2.23
C MET A 450 -12.42 12.89 0.75
N HIS A 451 -12.61 13.91 -0.09
CA HIS A 451 -12.54 13.83 -1.54
C HIS A 451 -11.10 14.10 -2.02
N GLY A 452 -10.53 13.17 -2.80
CA GLY A 452 -9.26 13.32 -3.51
C GLY A 452 -9.45 13.30 -5.02
N LYS A 453 -8.39 13.58 -5.79
CA LYS A 453 -8.44 13.74 -7.27
C LYS A 453 -9.06 12.54 -8.02
N ASP A 454 -8.87 11.31 -7.51
CA ASP A 454 -9.37 10.07 -8.11
C ASP A 454 -9.92 9.08 -7.06
N CYS A 455 -10.26 9.56 -5.87
CA CYS A 455 -10.78 8.72 -4.81
C CYS A 455 -11.64 9.48 -3.81
N GLU A 456 -12.37 8.71 -3.02
CA GLU A 456 -13.01 9.21 -1.81
C GLU A 456 -12.70 8.27 -0.66
N ILE A 457 -12.39 8.84 0.51
CA ILE A 457 -11.97 8.10 1.69
C ILE A 457 -12.79 8.59 2.88
N LEU A 458 -13.21 7.66 3.73
CA LEU A 458 -13.91 7.95 4.98
C LEU A 458 -13.23 7.18 6.10
N GLU A 459 -12.74 7.87 7.14
CA GLU A 459 -12.27 7.22 8.36
C GLU A 459 -13.47 6.66 9.15
N THR A 460 -13.42 5.38 9.52
CA THR A 460 -14.57 4.69 10.13
C THR A 460 -14.17 3.73 11.24
N GLY A 461 -14.18 4.16 12.51
CA GLY A 461 -13.95 3.25 13.65
C GLY A 461 -15.09 2.28 13.97
N ASN A 462 -16.22 2.37 13.27
CA ASN A 462 -17.44 1.63 13.59
C ASN A 462 -17.59 0.31 12.81
N LEU A 463 -16.75 0.09 11.80
CA LEU A 463 -16.85 -1.09 10.93
C LEU A 463 -15.96 -2.22 11.47
N LEU A 464 -16.51 -3.07 12.32
CA LEU A 464 -15.77 -4.23 12.85
C LEU A 464 -15.66 -5.34 11.80
N LEU A 465 -14.44 -5.75 11.49
CA LEU A 465 -14.11 -6.83 10.55
C LEU A 465 -13.30 -7.93 11.23
N PRO A 466 -13.51 -9.20 10.85
CA PRO A 466 -12.63 -10.29 11.27
C PRO A 466 -11.28 -10.18 10.55
N THR A 467 -10.18 -10.33 11.27
CA THR A 467 -8.79 -10.28 10.81
C THR A 467 -7.95 -11.40 11.44
N THR A 468 -6.70 -11.57 11.00
CA THR A 468 -5.77 -12.57 11.53
C THR A 468 -4.32 -12.07 11.57
N ASP A 469 -3.55 -12.52 12.54
CA ASP A 469 -2.09 -12.39 12.61
C ASP A 469 -1.38 -13.64 12.04
N PHE A 470 -2.09 -14.39 11.19
CA PHE A 470 -1.74 -15.72 10.69
C PHE A 470 -1.60 -16.83 11.76
N ARG A 471 -2.03 -16.57 13.00
CA ARG A 471 -2.04 -17.55 14.10
C ARG A 471 -3.42 -17.68 14.73
N ASN A 472 -4.01 -16.56 15.08
CA ASN A 472 -5.32 -16.42 15.68
C ASN A 472 -6.21 -15.56 14.79
N VAL A 473 -7.52 -15.74 14.95
CA VAL A 473 -8.53 -14.97 14.25
C VAL A 473 -9.28 -14.12 15.26
N PHE A 474 -9.34 -12.80 15.06
CA PHE A 474 -9.96 -11.85 15.98
C PHE A 474 -10.65 -10.71 15.23
N CYS A 475 -11.41 -9.86 15.91
CA CYS A 475 -12.12 -8.74 15.28
C CYS A 475 -11.40 -7.41 15.57
N ILE A 476 -11.25 -6.57 14.56
CA ILE A 476 -10.72 -5.21 14.67
C ILE A 476 -11.63 -4.25 13.91
N ALA A 477 -11.71 -3.00 14.36
CA ALA A 477 -12.38 -1.95 13.60
C ALA A 477 -11.54 -1.57 12.38
N ALA A 478 -12.17 -1.46 11.22
CA ALA A 478 -11.55 -0.83 10.07
C ALA A 478 -11.09 0.58 10.46
N LYS A 479 -10.01 1.05 9.85
CA LYS A 479 -9.52 2.40 10.04
C LYS A 479 -10.25 3.36 9.10
N SER A 480 -10.38 2.96 7.85
CA SER A 480 -11.03 3.73 6.80
C SER A 480 -11.60 2.83 5.71
N VAL A 481 -12.59 3.37 5.00
CA VAL A 481 -13.12 2.81 3.75
C VAL A 481 -12.84 3.77 2.61
N SER A 482 -12.57 3.25 1.41
CA SER A 482 -12.25 4.09 0.25
C SER A 482 -12.85 3.57 -1.07
N ARG A 483 -13.07 4.47 -2.02
CA ARG A 483 -13.42 4.17 -3.40
C ARG A 483 -12.49 4.92 -4.37
N HIS A 484 -12.00 4.26 -5.41
CA HIS A 484 -11.04 4.75 -6.42
C HIS A 484 -11.55 4.44 -7.82
N LYS A 485 -11.08 5.13 -8.86
CA LYS A 485 -11.55 4.88 -10.23
C LYS A 485 -11.25 3.43 -10.68
N ALA A 486 -12.24 2.73 -11.25
CA ALA A 486 -12.09 1.33 -11.63
C ALA A 486 -11.24 1.12 -12.91
N PRO A 487 -10.43 0.04 -13.01
CA PRO A 487 -9.65 -0.29 -14.20
C PRO A 487 -10.50 -0.91 -15.33
N GLU A 488 -9.91 -1.10 -16.53
CA GLU A 488 -10.60 -1.64 -17.71
C GLU A 488 -10.96 -3.14 -17.60
N TYR A 489 -10.25 -3.90 -16.77
CA TYR A 489 -10.56 -5.30 -16.51
C TYR A 489 -10.24 -5.69 -15.06
N PHE A 490 -10.96 -6.69 -14.57
CA PHE A 490 -10.77 -7.32 -13.27
C PHE A 490 -10.32 -8.78 -13.44
N ILE A 491 -9.73 -9.35 -12.39
CA ILE A 491 -9.36 -10.75 -12.31
C ILE A 491 -10.31 -11.47 -11.35
N GLU A 492 -10.97 -12.52 -11.83
CA GLU A 492 -11.80 -13.41 -11.01
C GLU A 492 -11.00 -14.64 -10.59
N LEU A 493 -10.82 -14.81 -9.29
CA LEU A 493 -10.17 -15.95 -8.65
C LEU A 493 -11.24 -16.91 -8.10
N THR A 494 -11.23 -18.17 -8.54
CA THR A 494 -12.10 -19.22 -8.01
C THR A 494 -11.31 -20.16 -7.09
N TYR A 495 -11.77 -20.30 -5.85
CA TYR A 495 -11.10 -21.10 -4.81
C TYR A 495 -11.73 -22.49 -4.65
N SER A 496 -10.98 -23.43 -4.05
CA SER A 496 -11.38 -24.82 -3.86
C SER A 496 -12.58 -25.00 -2.89
N ASN A 497 -12.95 -23.97 -2.15
CA ASN A 497 -14.18 -23.93 -1.35
C ASN A 497 -15.42 -23.54 -2.19
N GLY A 498 -15.24 -23.25 -3.49
CA GLY A 498 -16.29 -22.85 -4.44
C GLY A 498 -16.62 -21.36 -4.44
N ARG A 499 -15.84 -20.54 -3.71
CA ARG A 499 -15.98 -19.07 -3.68
C ARG A 499 -15.27 -18.43 -4.86
N LYS A 500 -15.79 -17.27 -5.26
CA LYS A 500 -15.26 -16.44 -6.34
C LYS A 500 -15.03 -15.02 -5.84
N ILE A 501 -13.89 -14.43 -6.18
CA ILE A 501 -13.54 -13.06 -5.80
C ILE A 501 -13.04 -12.32 -7.04
N LYS A 502 -13.53 -11.09 -7.25
CA LYS A 502 -13.11 -10.19 -8.33
C LYS A 502 -12.24 -9.06 -7.79
N VAL A 503 -11.02 -8.93 -8.27
CA VAL A 503 -10.02 -7.95 -7.81
C VAL A 503 -9.32 -7.24 -8.97
N THR A 504 -8.66 -6.11 -8.72
CA THR A 504 -7.83 -5.46 -9.75
C THR A 504 -6.61 -6.33 -10.10
N PRO A 505 -6.01 -6.18 -11.30
CA PRO A 505 -4.91 -7.06 -11.75
C PRO A 505 -3.70 -7.09 -10.81
N ASP A 506 -3.37 -5.95 -10.22
CA ASP A 506 -2.24 -5.79 -9.32
C ASP A 506 -2.55 -6.18 -7.87
N HIS A 507 -3.79 -6.54 -7.55
CA HIS A 507 -4.20 -6.83 -6.17
C HIS A 507 -3.39 -8.00 -5.56
N PRO A 508 -2.82 -7.88 -4.35
CA PRO A 508 -1.94 -8.88 -3.80
C PRO A 508 -2.75 -10.01 -3.16
N VAL A 509 -2.36 -11.24 -3.49
CA VAL A 509 -2.98 -12.46 -2.97
C VAL A 509 -1.96 -13.20 -2.12
N TYR A 510 -2.31 -13.51 -0.87
CA TYR A 510 -1.48 -14.33 -0.01
C TYR A 510 -1.38 -15.77 -0.53
N VAL A 511 -0.16 -16.24 -0.75
CA VAL A 511 0.15 -17.62 -1.13
C VAL A 511 1.16 -18.19 -0.14
N TYR A 512 1.02 -19.47 0.20
CA TYR A 512 1.97 -20.17 1.06
C TYR A 512 2.95 -21.01 0.23
N ASP A 513 4.22 -20.66 0.29
CA ASP A 513 5.34 -21.30 -0.42
C ASP A 513 6.37 -21.94 0.54
N LYS A 514 7.52 -22.37 0.02
CA LYS A 514 8.57 -23.05 0.80
C LYS A 514 9.20 -22.17 1.89
N ASN A 515 9.13 -20.84 1.73
CA ASN A 515 9.70 -19.84 2.61
C ASN A 515 8.65 -19.19 3.54
N GLY A 516 7.37 -19.54 3.41
CA GLY A 516 6.28 -19.08 4.28
C GLY A 516 5.15 -18.42 3.50
N PHE A 517 4.48 -17.42 4.11
CA PHE A 517 3.48 -16.61 3.43
C PHE A 517 4.16 -15.57 2.54
N SER A 518 3.79 -15.51 1.26
CA SER A 518 4.24 -14.53 0.28
C SER A 518 3.05 -13.87 -0.43
N GLU A 519 3.23 -12.65 -0.92
CA GLU A 519 2.22 -11.86 -1.60
C GLU A 519 2.49 -11.86 -3.11
N ILE A 520 1.51 -12.31 -3.90
CA ILE A 520 1.62 -12.40 -5.37
C ILE A 520 0.49 -11.59 -6.00
N PRO A 521 0.76 -10.68 -6.95
CA PRO A 521 -0.29 -9.96 -7.69
C PRO A 521 -1.27 -10.92 -8.37
N ALA A 522 -2.57 -10.61 -8.36
CA ALA A 522 -3.65 -11.48 -8.84
C ALA A 522 -3.41 -11.97 -10.29
N GLU A 523 -2.79 -11.15 -11.14
CA GLU A 523 -2.44 -11.55 -12.52
C GLU A 523 -1.38 -12.66 -12.60
N LYS A 524 -0.48 -12.72 -11.62
CA LYS A 524 0.64 -13.68 -11.57
C LYS A 524 0.30 -14.95 -10.79
N VAL A 525 -0.89 -15.01 -10.20
CA VAL A 525 -1.33 -16.15 -9.40
C VAL A 525 -1.64 -17.34 -10.32
N LYS A 526 -1.09 -18.51 -9.97
CA LYS A 526 -1.29 -19.76 -10.72
C LYS A 526 -2.40 -20.62 -10.12
N GLU A 527 -3.06 -21.39 -10.97
CA GLU A 527 -3.94 -22.47 -10.51
C GLU A 527 -3.13 -23.50 -9.71
N GLY A 528 -3.68 -23.96 -8.60
CA GLY A 528 -3.04 -24.87 -7.65
C GLY A 528 -2.36 -24.18 -6.46
N SER A 529 -2.12 -22.87 -6.51
CA SER A 529 -1.51 -22.10 -5.41
C SER A 529 -2.30 -22.22 -4.11
N ALA A 530 -1.59 -22.39 -2.99
CA ALA A 530 -2.18 -22.55 -1.66
C ALA A 530 -2.40 -21.20 -0.97
N VAL A 531 -3.65 -20.88 -0.64
CA VAL A 531 -4.07 -19.60 -0.05
C VAL A 531 -4.58 -19.83 1.38
N PRO A 532 -4.24 -18.95 2.35
CA PRO A 532 -4.77 -19.03 3.70
C PRO A 532 -6.28 -18.79 3.77
N ALA A 533 -6.92 -19.57 4.63
CA ALA A 533 -8.34 -19.58 4.91
C ALA A 533 -8.56 -19.85 6.40
N VAL A 534 -9.78 -19.64 6.90
CA VAL A 534 -10.11 -19.85 8.32
C VAL A 534 -10.95 -21.10 8.56
N LYS A 535 -10.74 -21.75 9.70
CA LYS A 535 -11.54 -22.89 10.17
C LYS A 535 -12.85 -22.45 10.82
N LYS A 536 -12.89 -21.24 11.37
CA LYS A 536 -14.03 -20.67 12.10
C LYS A 536 -13.97 -19.15 12.05
N TYR A 537 -15.14 -18.51 12.05
CA TYR A 537 -15.26 -17.06 12.24
C TYR A 537 -15.23 -16.65 13.72
N PRO A 538 -14.60 -15.52 14.07
CA PRO A 538 -14.73 -14.90 15.38
C PRO A 538 -16.14 -14.27 15.46
N SER A 539 -16.91 -14.55 16.51
CA SER A 539 -18.33 -14.14 16.56
C SER A 539 -18.57 -13.11 17.67
N LEU A 540 -18.95 -11.89 17.30
CA LEU A 540 -19.58 -10.92 18.20
C LEU A 540 -21.09 -11.11 18.10
N LYS A 541 -21.68 -11.84 19.05
CA LYS A 541 -23.10 -12.19 19.02
C LYS A 541 -23.95 -11.15 19.72
N GLN A 542 -25.16 -10.91 19.20
CA GLN A 542 -26.10 -9.95 19.75
C GLN A 542 -27.53 -10.50 19.69
N ASP A 543 -28.35 -10.07 20.64
CA ASP A 543 -29.79 -10.35 20.62
C ASP A 543 -30.45 -9.49 19.52
N VAL A 544 -30.99 -10.16 18.50
CA VAL A 544 -31.54 -9.49 17.32
C VAL A 544 -32.98 -9.04 17.59
N LYS A 545 -33.22 -7.72 17.57
CA LYS A 545 -34.56 -7.13 17.67
C LYS A 545 -35.29 -7.17 16.33
N LEU A 546 -36.59 -7.47 16.37
CA LEU A 546 -37.47 -7.54 15.21
C LEU A 546 -38.47 -6.37 15.24
N ALA A 547 -38.66 -5.74 14.08
CA ALA A 547 -39.57 -4.61 13.94
C ALA A 547 -41.03 -5.11 13.94
N PRO A 548 -41.97 -4.34 14.50
CA PRO A 548 -43.40 -4.66 14.43
C PRO A 548 -43.90 -4.61 12.97
N ALA A 549 -45.03 -5.28 12.69
CA ALA A 549 -45.65 -5.22 11.36
C ALA A 549 -46.13 -3.80 11.03
N THR A 550 -45.97 -3.40 9.77
CA THR A 550 -46.43 -2.10 9.24
C THR A 550 -47.93 -2.10 8.93
N GLU A 551 -48.53 -3.25 8.68
CA GLU A 551 -49.98 -3.40 8.45
C GLU A 551 -50.66 -4.21 9.56
N LYS A 552 -51.80 -3.74 10.07
CA LYS A 552 -52.64 -4.49 11.02
C LYS A 552 -53.60 -5.42 10.28
N GLY A 553 -53.63 -6.68 10.70
CA GLY A 553 -54.53 -7.71 10.18
C GLY A 553 -55.86 -7.77 10.93
N ARG A 554 -56.81 -8.55 10.41
CA ARG A 554 -58.06 -8.90 11.12
C ARG A 554 -57.91 -10.08 12.10
N LYS A 555 -56.77 -10.79 12.05
CA LYS A 555 -56.48 -11.95 12.91
C LYS A 555 -55.52 -11.50 14.00
N GLU A 556 -55.80 -11.79 15.27
CA GLU A 556 -54.84 -11.58 16.36
C GLU A 556 -53.66 -12.54 16.18
N ILE A 557 -52.50 -12.00 15.79
CA ILE A 557 -51.24 -12.74 15.65
C ILE A 557 -50.24 -12.09 16.61
N LEU A 558 -49.63 -12.91 17.47
CA LEU A 558 -48.57 -12.43 18.35
C LEU A 558 -47.26 -12.41 17.56
N LEU A 559 -46.81 -11.22 17.18
CA LEU A 559 -45.54 -11.04 16.48
C LEU A 559 -44.40 -10.92 17.49
N PRO A 560 -43.40 -11.81 17.45
CA PRO A 560 -42.27 -11.76 18.36
C PRO A 560 -41.42 -10.50 18.11
N ALA A 561 -41.07 -9.81 19.21
CA ALA A 561 -40.26 -8.59 19.19
C ALA A 561 -38.75 -8.85 19.07
N GLY A 562 -38.32 -10.11 19.19
CA GLY A 562 -36.92 -10.52 19.09
C GLY A 562 -36.80 -11.90 18.45
N MET A 563 -35.60 -12.20 17.99
CA MET A 563 -35.27 -13.51 17.45
C MET A 563 -35.40 -14.57 18.55
N ASN A 564 -35.94 -15.73 18.19
CA ASN A 564 -36.00 -16.89 19.07
C ASN A 564 -35.83 -18.18 18.25
N GLY A 565 -35.62 -19.31 18.94
CA GLY A 565 -35.38 -20.60 18.29
C GLY A 565 -36.51 -21.05 17.34
N ASN A 566 -37.77 -20.74 17.65
CA ASN A 566 -38.92 -21.11 16.83
C ASN A 566 -39.02 -20.25 15.56
N VAL A 567 -38.77 -18.94 15.67
CA VAL A 567 -38.71 -18.02 14.53
C VAL A 567 -37.56 -18.44 13.60
N ALA A 568 -36.38 -18.73 14.14
CA ALA A 568 -35.25 -19.25 13.36
C ALA A 568 -35.60 -20.52 12.58
N ARG A 569 -36.30 -21.46 13.22
CA ARG A 569 -36.76 -22.71 12.60
C ARG A 569 -37.76 -22.45 11.47
N VAL A 570 -38.71 -21.52 11.67
CA VAL A 570 -39.64 -21.09 10.61
C VAL A 570 -38.90 -20.47 9.42
N LEU A 571 -37.92 -19.58 9.67
CA LEU A 571 -37.11 -19.00 8.58
C LEU A 571 -36.37 -20.06 7.77
N GLY A 572 -35.88 -21.12 8.43
CA GLY A 572 -35.21 -22.24 7.75
C GLY A 572 -36.13 -22.97 6.77
N TYR A 573 -37.39 -23.23 7.17
CA TYR A 573 -38.40 -23.83 6.29
C TYR A 573 -38.82 -22.91 5.15
N VAL A 574 -38.92 -21.61 5.41
CA VAL A 574 -39.25 -20.62 4.37
C VAL A 574 -38.11 -20.47 3.35
N ALA A 575 -36.85 -20.56 3.80
CA ALA A 575 -35.67 -20.51 2.93
C ALA A 575 -35.65 -21.63 1.90
N THR A 576 -35.97 -22.86 2.31
CA THR A 576 -35.92 -24.05 1.45
C THR A 576 -37.17 -24.14 0.56
N GLU A 577 -38.32 -24.42 1.16
CA GLU A 577 -39.55 -24.83 0.48
C GLU A 577 -40.67 -23.79 0.56
N GLY A 578 -40.36 -22.62 1.15
CA GLY A 578 -41.31 -21.52 1.27
C GLY A 578 -41.57 -20.77 -0.03
N TYR A 579 -42.79 -20.29 -0.18
CA TYR A 579 -43.19 -19.31 -1.17
C TYR A 579 -43.96 -18.17 -0.50
N SER A 580 -43.87 -16.99 -1.09
CA SER A 580 -44.65 -15.82 -0.71
C SER A 580 -45.49 -15.37 -1.90
N TYR A 581 -46.72 -14.96 -1.64
CA TYR A 581 -47.63 -14.46 -2.67
C TYR A 581 -48.43 -13.29 -2.13
N ARG A 582 -48.42 -12.17 -2.86
CA ARG A 582 -49.20 -10.97 -2.55
C ARG A 582 -49.91 -10.52 -3.82
N ASN A 583 -51.21 -10.33 -3.71
CA ASN A 583 -52.04 -9.73 -4.76
C ASN A 583 -52.57 -8.38 -4.24
N ILE A 584 -52.20 -7.31 -4.93
CA ILE A 584 -52.49 -5.92 -4.56
C ILE A 584 -53.98 -5.61 -4.76
N GLU A 585 -54.60 -6.12 -5.83
CA GLU A 585 -56.00 -5.85 -6.21
C GLU A 585 -56.99 -6.50 -5.23
N ASN A 586 -56.80 -7.79 -4.93
CA ASN A 586 -57.66 -8.54 -4.01
C ASN A 586 -57.27 -8.39 -2.53
N ARG A 587 -56.29 -7.53 -2.24
CA ARG A 587 -55.69 -7.32 -0.91
C ARG A 587 -55.42 -8.65 -0.19
N TYR A 588 -54.84 -9.62 -0.89
CA TYR A 588 -54.57 -10.95 -0.37
C TYR A 588 -53.06 -11.17 -0.24
N ALA A 589 -52.63 -11.71 0.90
CA ALA A 589 -51.22 -12.04 1.13
C ALA A 589 -51.12 -13.38 1.87
N GLU A 590 -50.24 -14.25 1.39
CA GLU A 590 -49.93 -15.53 2.03
C GLU A 590 -48.44 -15.83 2.01
N ILE A 591 -48.00 -16.51 3.06
CA ILE A 591 -46.71 -17.20 3.14
C ILE A 591 -47.04 -18.67 3.35
N GLY A 592 -46.47 -19.53 2.52
CA GLY A 592 -46.70 -20.96 2.61
C GLY A 592 -45.43 -21.75 2.35
N VAL A 593 -45.44 -23.01 2.78
CA VAL A 593 -44.41 -23.99 2.51
C VAL A 593 -45.09 -25.22 1.93
N CYS A 594 -44.47 -25.85 0.94
CA CYS A 594 -44.99 -27.05 0.32
C CYS A 594 -43.99 -28.21 0.45
N ASN A 595 -44.42 -29.31 1.09
CA ASN A 595 -43.64 -30.53 1.18
C ASN A 595 -44.54 -31.76 1.00
N THR A 596 -43.92 -32.89 0.70
CA THR A 596 -44.55 -34.21 0.64
C THR A 596 -44.42 -35.00 1.94
N ASP A 597 -43.48 -34.66 2.85
CA ASP A 597 -43.35 -35.33 4.15
C ASP A 597 -44.26 -34.68 5.22
N ALA A 598 -45.24 -35.45 5.70
CA ALA A 598 -46.17 -35.03 6.75
C ALA A 598 -45.47 -34.71 8.09
N GLY A 599 -44.30 -35.30 8.37
CA GLY A 599 -43.54 -35.02 9.59
C GLY A 599 -42.91 -33.64 9.59
N ILE A 600 -42.39 -33.20 8.44
CA ILE A 600 -41.82 -31.84 8.26
C ILE A 600 -42.92 -30.79 8.39
N LEU A 601 -44.09 -31.05 7.80
CA LEU A 601 -45.24 -30.15 7.87
C LEU A 601 -45.83 -30.06 9.29
N ALA A 602 -45.85 -31.16 10.05
CA ALA A 602 -46.30 -31.16 11.45
C ALA A 602 -45.32 -30.39 12.37
N ASP A 603 -44.01 -30.57 12.19
CA ASP A 603 -43.00 -29.81 12.94
C ASP A 603 -43.03 -28.31 12.58
N MET A 604 -43.28 -27.98 11.31
CA MET A 604 -43.53 -26.61 10.88
C MET A 604 -44.79 -26.03 11.52
N GLU A 605 -45.91 -26.76 11.50
CA GLU A 605 -47.17 -26.30 12.11
C GLU A 605 -47.01 -26.01 13.60
N LYS A 606 -46.30 -26.88 14.31
CA LYS A 606 -45.93 -26.67 15.71
C LYS A 606 -45.03 -25.44 15.88
N SER A 607 -43.95 -25.34 15.11
CA SER A 607 -42.99 -24.23 15.20
C SER A 607 -43.64 -22.88 14.89
N PHE A 608 -44.53 -22.84 13.91
CA PHE A 608 -45.23 -21.63 13.48
C PHE A 608 -46.33 -21.22 14.45
N SER A 609 -47.08 -22.20 14.99
CA SER A 609 -48.06 -21.97 16.05
C SER A 609 -47.40 -21.48 17.34
N SER A 610 -46.24 -22.04 17.69
CA SER A 610 -45.46 -21.59 18.84
C SER A 610 -44.75 -20.25 18.63
N ALA A 611 -44.37 -19.91 17.39
CA ALA A 611 -43.71 -18.64 17.09
C ALA A 611 -44.69 -17.46 16.95
N PHE A 612 -45.88 -17.68 16.38
CA PHE A 612 -46.79 -16.59 15.99
C PHE A 612 -48.23 -16.74 16.50
N SER A 613 -48.57 -17.84 17.21
CA SER A 613 -49.94 -18.14 17.68
C SER A 613 -51.01 -18.04 16.59
N ALA A 614 -50.64 -18.35 15.34
CA ALA A 614 -51.49 -18.17 14.17
C ALA A 614 -52.18 -19.49 13.75
N LYS A 615 -53.47 -19.42 13.35
CA LYS A 615 -54.18 -20.55 12.73
C LYS A 615 -53.68 -20.75 11.29
N LEU A 616 -53.07 -21.92 11.03
CA LEU A 616 -52.62 -22.33 9.70
C LEU A 616 -53.74 -22.98 8.90
N ASN A 617 -53.76 -22.75 7.60
CA ASN A 617 -54.65 -23.44 6.68
C ASN A 617 -53.86 -24.56 5.98
N LEU A 618 -54.32 -25.79 6.16
CA LEU A 618 -53.82 -26.96 5.44
C LEU A 618 -54.59 -27.10 4.13
N ASN A 619 -53.89 -27.05 3.01
CA ASN A 619 -54.47 -27.27 1.68
C ASN A 619 -53.76 -28.45 1.01
N MET A 620 -54.51 -29.50 0.69
CA MET A 620 -53.99 -30.65 -0.06
C MET A 620 -54.26 -30.45 -1.55
N VAL A 621 -53.21 -30.46 -2.37
CA VAL A 621 -53.33 -30.36 -3.82
C VAL A 621 -53.05 -31.73 -4.44
N PRO A 622 -54.04 -32.36 -5.12
CA PRO A 622 -53.86 -33.64 -5.79
C PRO A 622 -52.81 -33.57 -6.91
N ALA A 623 -51.98 -34.61 -7.04
CA ALA A 623 -50.83 -34.66 -7.95
C ALA A 623 -51.14 -34.34 -9.42
N TRP A 624 -52.31 -34.76 -9.92
CA TRP A 624 -52.73 -34.60 -11.33
C TRP A 624 -52.99 -33.15 -11.76
N LYS A 625 -53.07 -32.19 -10.82
CA LYS A 625 -53.20 -30.76 -11.15
C LYS A 625 -51.87 -30.09 -11.57
N LYS A 626 -50.72 -30.77 -11.48
CA LYS A 626 -49.41 -30.25 -11.92
C LYS A 626 -48.78 -31.21 -12.92
N GLU A 627 -48.41 -30.70 -14.11
CA GLU A 627 -47.95 -31.49 -15.27
C GLU A 627 -46.68 -32.35 -15.06
N ASN A 628 -46.03 -32.33 -13.89
CA ASN A 628 -44.82 -33.11 -13.58
C ASN A 628 -44.78 -33.69 -12.15
N ALA A 629 -45.91 -33.73 -11.42
CA ALA A 629 -45.93 -34.17 -10.02
C ALA A 629 -46.33 -35.65 -9.87
N THR A 630 -45.46 -36.47 -9.27
CA THR A 630 -45.70 -37.91 -9.03
C THR A 630 -46.32 -38.22 -7.67
N LYS A 631 -46.51 -37.23 -6.79
CA LYS A 631 -47.06 -37.37 -5.44
C LYS A 631 -47.95 -36.18 -5.08
N ASP A 632 -48.92 -36.42 -4.18
CA ASP A 632 -49.77 -35.36 -3.63
C ASP A 632 -48.91 -34.39 -2.80
N ILE A 633 -49.09 -33.09 -3.06
CA ILE A 633 -48.34 -32.04 -2.39
C ILE A 633 -49.25 -31.41 -1.34
N THR A 634 -48.83 -31.49 -0.07
CA THR A 634 -49.52 -30.82 1.02
C THR A 634 -48.88 -29.45 1.22
N THR A 635 -49.72 -28.41 1.18
CA THR A 635 -49.29 -27.03 1.36
C THR A 635 -49.82 -26.50 2.68
N VAL A 636 -48.91 -26.07 3.56
CA VAL A 636 -49.24 -25.34 4.78
C VAL A 636 -49.10 -23.86 4.46
N ARG A 637 -50.17 -23.09 4.58
CA ARG A 637 -50.14 -21.65 4.30
C ARG A 637 -50.79 -20.83 5.41
N CYS A 638 -50.18 -19.69 5.69
CA CYS A 638 -50.75 -18.66 6.53
C CYS A 638 -51.17 -17.47 5.67
N SER A 639 -52.47 -17.29 5.50
CA SER A 639 -53.05 -16.12 4.83
C SER A 639 -53.22 -15.00 5.86
N SER A 640 -52.24 -14.10 5.94
CA SER A 640 -52.25 -12.92 6.80
C SER A 640 -51.40 -11.79 6.21
N LYS A 641 -51.99 -10.59 6.11
CA LYS A 641 -51.28 -9.37 5.70
C LYS A 641 -50.27 -8.92 6.74
N GLU A 642 -50.65 -9.00 8.00
CA GLU A 642 -49.82 -8.59 9.13
C GLU A 642 -48.53 -9.43 9.21
N LEU A 643 -48.65 -10.74 8.98
CA LEU A 643 -47.48 -11.61 8.92
C LEU A 643 -46.65 -11.39 7.65
N TYR A 644 -47.29 -11.16 6.50
CA TYR A 644 -46.56 -10.86 5.26
C TYR A 644 -45.76 -9.56 5.38
N SER A 645 -46.39 -8.49 5.88
CA SER A 645 -45.76 -7.20 6.16
C SER A 645 -44.62 -7.32 7.19
N TYR A 646 -44.79 -8.17 8.20
CA TYR A 646 -43.72 -8.49 9.15
C TYR A 646 -42.51 -9.14 8.49
N PHE A 647 -42.71 -10.14 7.61
CA PHE A 647 -41.63 -10.79 6.87
C PHE A 647 -40.99 -9.87 5.82
N GLU A 648 -41.77 -9.03 5.15
CA GLU A 648 -41.27 -8.04 4.19
C GLU A 648 -40.37 -7.00 4.87
N SER A 649 -40.76 -6.53 6.06
CA SER A 649 -39.99 -5.53 6.81
C SER A 649 -38.75 -6.12 7.50
N ASN A 650 -38.80 -7.38 7.94
CA ASN A 650 -37.72 -7.99 8.72
C ASN A 650 -36.79 -8.92 7.93
N PHE A 651 -37.30 -9.59 6.88
CA PHE A 651 -36.63 -10.66 6.15
C PHE A 651 -36.90 -10.60 4.62
N PRO A 652 -36.64 -9.47 3.95
CA PRO A 652 -36.90 -9.30 2.52
C PRO A 652 -36.15 -10.32 1.64
N GLU A 653 -35.02 -10.84 2.11
CA GLU A 653 -34.17 -11.79 1.40
C GLU A 653 -34.86 -13.14 1.11
N LEU A 654 -35.82 -13.52 1.94
CA LEU A 654 -36.58 -14.78 1.80
C LEU A 654 -37.82 -14.63 0.91
N MET A 655 -38.22 -13.39 0.61
CA MET A 655 -39.43 -13.09 -0.17
C MET A 655 -39.17 -13.09 -1.69
N GLN A 656 -37.93 -13.37 -2.11
CA GLN A 656 -37.54 -13.44 -3.52
C GLN A 656 -37.79 -14.84 -4.13
N LYS A 657 -37.68 -14.93 -5.46
CA LYS A 657 -37.74 -16.21 -6.20
C LYS A 657 -36.61 -17.14 -5.75
N ALA A 658 -36.82 -18.46 -5.86
CA ALA A 658 -35.90 -19.50 -5.37
C ALA A 658 -34.42 -19.32 -5.78
N ARG A 659 -34.14 -18.82 -7.00
CA ARG A 659 -32.76 -18.58 -7.49
C ARG A 659 -32.06 -17.36 -6.88
N ALA A 660 -32.82 -16.43 -6.31
CA ALA A 660 -32.33 -15.19 -5.72
C ALA A 660 -32.46 -15.16 -4.19
N LYS A 661 -33.08 -16.18 -3.58
CA LYS A 661 -33.17 -16.33 -2.13
C LYS A 661 -31.79 -16.28 -1.46
N ARG A 662 -31.73 -15.67 -0.28
CA ARG A 662 -30.58 -15.63 0.62
C ARG A 662 -31.01 -15.88 2.06
N ALA A 663 -30.05 -16.29 2.90
CA ALA A 663 -30.28 -16.31 4.33
C ALA A 663 -30.33 -14.86 4.86
N PRO A 664 -31.35 -14.48 5.64
CA PRO A 664 -31.47 -13.11 6.14
C PRO A 664 -30.24 -12.64 6.91
N ASN A 665 -29.82 -11.39 6.74
CA ASN A 665 -28.72 -10.85 7.54
C ASN A 665 -29.04 -10.91 9.06
N LYS A 666 -30.32 -10.81 9.43
CA LYS A 666 -30.78 -10.98 10.82
C LYS A 666 -30.47 -12.38 11.40
N ILE A 667 -30.56 -13.47 10.63
CA ILE A 667 -30.18 -14.78 11.13
C ILE A 667 -28.65 -14.94 11.21
N LYS A 668 -27.89 -14.27 10.33
CA LYS A 668 -26.43 -14.30 10.37
C LYS A 668 -25.84 -13.57 11.58
N LYS A 669 -26.57 -12.58 12.13
CA LYS A 669 -26.24 -11.86 13.38
C LYS A 669 -26.70 -12.58 14.67
N ALA A 670 -27.57 -13.59 14.50
CA ALA A 670 -28.26 -14.25 15.59
C ALA A 670 -27.33 -15.12 16.45
N ASN A 671 -27.82 -15.53 17.61
CA ASN A 671 -27.06 -16.38 18.52
C ASN A 671 -26.83 -17.78 17.90
N GLN A 672 -25.81 -18.50 18.42
CA GLN A 672 -25.45 -19.83 17.92
C GLN A 672 -26.62 -20.84 17.98
N GLU A 673 -27.49 -20.71 18.96
CA GLU A 673 -28.68 -21.54 19.11
C GLU A 673 -29.73 -21.26 18.03
N GLU A 674 -29.88 -20.00 17.63
CA GLU A 674 -30.81 -19.59 16.59
C GLU A 674 -30.31 -20.01 15.21
N ILE A 675 -29.01 -19.79 14.92
CA ILE A 675 -28.36 -20.28 13.70
C ILE A 675 -28.49 -21.81 13.61
N LYS A 676 -28.29 -22.51 14.74
CA LYS A 676 -28.48 -23.97 14.83
C LYS A 676 -29.91 -24.37 14.44
N ASN A 677 -30.92 -23.72 15.01
CA ASN A 677 -32.33 -24.01 14.71
C ASN A 677 -32.70 -23.71 13.25
N PHE A 678 -32.14 -22.64 12.66
CA PHE A 678 -32.30 -22.32 11.24
C PHE A 678 -31.68 -23.40 10.33
N LEU A 679 -30.44 -23.80 10.61
CA LEU A 679 -29.74 -24.84 9.85
C LEU A 679 -30.44 -26.21 9.97
N GLN A 680 -30.95 -26.55 11.15
CA GLN A 680 -31.75 -27.77 11.37
C GLN A 680 -32.98 -27.83 10.46
N ALA A 681 -33.79 -26.76 10.43
CA ALA A 681 -34.96 -26.69 9.57
C ALA A 681 -34.57 -26.69 8.08
N ALA A 682 -33.52 -25.96 7.72
CA ALA A 682 -33.01 -25.95 6.35
C ALA A 682 -32.54 -27.34 5.90
N PHE A 683 -31.98 -28.16 6.80
CA PHE A 683 -31.51 -29.50 6.45
C PHE A 683 -32.65 -30.49 6.20
N LEU A 684 -33.80 -30.30 6.84
CA LEU A 684 -34.98 -31.13 6.60
C LEU A 684 -35.54 -30.95 5.18
N GLY A 685 -35.49 -29.72 4.65
CA GLY A 685 -35.87 -29.41 3.27
C GLY A 685 -34.75 -29.70 2.26
N ASP A 686 -33.69 -28.88 2.28
CA ASP A 686 -32.63 -28.87 1.26
C ASP A 686 -31.52 -29.92 1.53
N GLY A 687 -31.59 -30.66 2.64
CA GLY A 687 -30.56 -31.64 2.99
C GLY A 687 -30.50 -32.82 2.01
N PHE A 688 -29.30 -33.28 1.69
CA PHE A 688 -29.06 -34.47 0.88
C PHE A 688 -28.03 -35.39 1.53
N ILE A 689 -28.13 -36.69 1.23
CA ILE A 689 -27.18 -37.73 1.63
C ILE A 689 -26.95 -38.64 0.43
N ASP A 690 -25.80 -38.49 -0.20
CA ASP A 690 -25.29 -39.36 -1.25
C ASP A 690 -24.46 -40.51 -0.62
N SER A 691 -23.99 -41.46 -1.45
CA SER A 691 -23.13 -42.56 -1.00
C SER A 691 -21.80 -42.12 -0.39
N GLU A 692 -21.32 -40.91 -0.74
CA GLU A 692 -20.02 -40.37 -0.31
C GLU A 692 -20.06 -38.92 0.21
N ARG A 693 -21.21 -38.23 0.15
CA ARG A 693 -21.30 -36.80 0.46
C ARG A 693 -22.63 -36.47 1.11
N PHE A 694 -22.66 -35.49 2.00
CA PHE A 694 -23.90 -34.95 2.55
C PHE A 694 -23.76 -33.45 2.81
N GLY A 695 -24.90 -32.77 2.89
CA GLY A 695 -24.96 -31.33 3.09
C GLY A 695 -26.26 -30.76 2.56
N TYR A 696 -26.21 -29.54 2.02
CA TYR A 696 -27.38 -28.83 1.49
C TYR A 696 -27.35 -28.77 -0.03
N ARG A 697 -28.51 -28.83 -0.67
CA ARG A 697 -28.69 -28.70 -2.11
C ARG A 697 -29.70 -27.59 -2.39
N THR A 698 -29.28 -26.55 -3.10
CA THR A 698 -30.13 -25.39 -3.39
C THR A 698 -29.94 -24.90 -4.83
N ALA A 699 -30.93 -24.19 -5.37
CA ALA A 699 -30.87 -23.56 -6.69
C ALA A 699 -30.16 -22.19 -6.69
N SER A 700 -29.99 -21.57 -5.52
CA SER A 700 -29.36 -20.25 -5.37
C SER A 700 -27.90 -20.40 -4.98
N TYR A 701 -26.99 -19.88 -5.82
CA TYR A 701 -25.56 -19.82 -5.48
C TYR A 701 -25.32 -19.00 -4.20
N LYS A 702 -26.04 -17.88 -4.04
CA LYS A 702 -25.90 -17.01 -2.88
C LYS A 702 -26.37 -17.69 -1.59
N LEU A 703 -27.46 -18.46 -1.64
CA LEU A 703 -27.92 -19.24 -0.49
C LEU A 703 -26.93 -20.38 -0.16
N ALA A 704 -26.30 -20.99 -1.15
CA ALA A 704 -25.24 -21.98 -0.94
C ALA A 704 -24.02 -21.38 -0.23
N CYS A 705 -23.61 -20.17 -0.61
CA CYS A 705 -22.60 -19.37 0.09
C CYS A 705 -23.05 -19.06 1.53
N ASP A 706 -24.30 -18.64 1.73
CA ASP A 706 -24.83 -18.34 3.06
C ASP A 706 -24.81 -19.56 3.99
N TYR A 707 -25.18 -20.74 3.49
CA TYR A 707 -25.06 -21.98 4.26
C TYR A 707 -23.61 -22.28 4.62
N GLN A 708 -22.67 -22.03 3.72
CA GLN A 708 -21.25 -22.21 4.01
C GLN A 708 -20.77 -21.26 5.11
N ASP A 709 -21.18 -19.99 5.09
CA ASP A 709 -20.82 -18.99 6.10
C ASP A 709 -21.42 -19.32 7.48
N LEU A 710 -22.70 -19.68 7.53
CA LEU A 710 -23.39 -20.09 8.75
C LEU A 710 -22.76 -21.37 9.35
N LEU A 711 -22.41 -22.34 8.49
CA LEU A 711 -21.68 -23.53 8.95
C LEU A 711 -20.30 -23.17 9.49
N LEU A 712 -19.57 -22.24 8.86
CA LEU A 712 -18.25 -21.82 9.32
C LEU A 712 -18.32 -21.05 10.65
N GLN A 713 -19.37 -20.27 10.88
CA GLN A 713 -19.67 -19.67 12.20
C GLN A 713 -19.93 -20.74 13.29
N MET A 714 -20.49 -21.89 12.92
CA MET A 714 -20.64 -23.05 13.82
C MET A 714 -19.34 -23.85 14.02
N GLY A 715 -18.27 -23.49 13.31
CA GLY A 715 -16.99 -24.20 13.25
C GLY A 715 -17.01 -25.44 12.34
N ILE A 716 -17.95 -25.50 11.39
CA ILE A 716 -18.11 -26.61 10.45
C ILE A 716 -17.65 -26.15 9.06
N TYR A 717 -16.52 -26.68 8.60
CA TYR A 717 -16.03 -26.38 7.26
C TYR A 717 -16.82 -27.13 6.18
N SER A 718 -17.20 -26.40 5.11
CA SER A 718 -17.90 -26.93 3.94
C SER A 718 -17.37 -26.32 2.63
N TYR A 719 -17.65 -26.95 1.49
CA TYR A 719 -17.29 -26.45 0.15
C TYR A 719 -18.50 -26.54 -0.79
N ILE A 720 -18.55 -25.64 -1.78
CA ILE A 720 -19.63 -25.63 -2.78
C ILE A 720 -19.18 -26.43 -4.00
N ALA A 721 -20.04 -27.35 -4.46
CA ALA A 721 -19.88 -28.11 -5.69
C ALA A 721 -21.06 -27.84 -6.63
N GLY A 722 -20.76 -27.49 -7.89
CA GLY A 722 -21.78 -27.30 -8.93
C GLY A 722 -22.22 -28.64 -9.54
N GLU A 723 -23.52 -28.79 -9.82
CA GLU A 723 -24.11 -29.96 -10.49
C GLU A 723 -24.60 -29.56 -11.90
N LYS A 724 -24.64 -30.50 -12.87
CA LYS A 724 -24.96 -30.26 -14.31
C LYS A 724 -26.41 -29.79 -14.60
N GLY A 725 -27.11 -29.21 -13.64
CA GLY A 725 -28.54 -28.85 -13.76
C GLY A 725 -28.95 -27.58 -13.00
N GLU A 726 -28.08 -26.56 -12.92
CA GLU A 726 -28.35 -25.28 -12.24
C GLU A 726 -28.58 -25.36 -10.71
N PHE A 727 -28.15 -26.45 -10.04
CA PHE A 727 -28.17 -26.58 -8.58
C PHE A 727 -26.76 -26.60 -7.99
N TYR A 728 -26.62 -26.06 -6.77
CA TYR A 728 -25.39 -25.99 -6.00
C TYR A 728 -25.50 -26.85 -4.74
N LYS A 729 -24.47 -27.65 -4.47
CA LYS A 729 -24.37 -28.50 -3.27
C LYS A 729 -23.34 -27.92 -2.31
N THR A 730 -23.74 -27.53 -1.10
CA THR A 730 -22.84 -27.17 0.00
C THR A 730 -22.52 -28.44 0.79
N VAL A 731 -21.32 -28.98 0.60
CA VAL A 731 -20.90 -30.29 1.11
C VAL A 731 -20.00 -30.14 2.33
N VAL A 732 -20.33 -30.83 3.42
CA VAL A 732 -19.50 -30.85 4.63
C VAL A 732 -18.25 -31.70 4.41
N SER A 733 -17.08 -31.19 4.80
CA SER A 733 -15.80 -31.87 4.55
C SER A 733 -14.99 -32.08 5.82
N GLY A 734 -14.52 -33.31 6.02
CA GLY A 734 -13.66 -33.73 7.14
C GLY A 734 -14.44 -34.41 8.25
N THR A 735 -13.88 -35.50 8.80
CA THR A 735 -14.54 -36.38 9.78
C THR A 735 -15.00 -35.64 11.05
N GLY A 736 -14.15 -34.79 11.64
CA GLY A 736 -14.53 -33.97 12.80
C GLY A 736 -15.65 -32.97 12.50
N ASN A 737 -15.67 -32.38 11.30
CA ASN A 737 -16.76 -31.49 10.88
C ASN A 737 -18.07 -32.25 10.65
N MET A 738 -17.99 -33.50 10.19
CA MET A 738 -19.16 -34.37 10.01
C MET A 738 -19.78 -34.78 11.35
N GLU A 739 -18.96 -35.02 12.39
CA GLU A 739 -19.45 -35.24 13.75
C GLU A 739 -20.09 -34.00 14.34
N LEU A 740 -19.45 -32.82 14.18
CA LEU A 740 -20.01 -31.55 14.60
C LEU A 740 -21.34 -31.27 13.88
N PHE A 741 -21.45 -31.62 12.60
CA PHE A 741 -22.70 -31.51 11.84
C PHE A 741 -23.78 -32.45 12.39
N LEU A 742 -23.45 -33.72 12.66
CA LEU A 742 -24.40 -34.68 13.24
C LEU A 742 -24.88 -34.24 14.65
N GLY A 743 -23.97 -33.72 15.47
CA GLY A 743 -24.28 -33.29 16.84
C GLY A 743 -25.00 -31.94 16.92
N LYS A 744 -24.69 -30.98 16.04
CA LYS A 744 -25.26 -29.63 16.09
C LYS A 744 -26.41 -29.42 15.11
N VAL A 745 -26.31 -29.91 13.87
CA VAL A 745 -27.20 -29.52 12.76
C VAL A 745 -28.28 -30.57 12.48
N VAL A 746 -28.06 -31.84 12.80
CA VAL A 746 -29.07 -32.89 12.59
C VAL A 746 -29.91 -33.04 13.86
N SER A 747 -31.22 -32.83 13.75
CA SER A 747 -32.17 -33.04 14.85
C SER A 747 -32.24 -34.50 15.27
N ASP A 748 -32.56 -34.78 16.54
CA ASP A 748 -32.68 -36.15 17.05
C ASP A 748 -33.83 -36.94 16.39
N ASP A 749 -34.89 -36.25 15.99
CA ASP A 749 -36.10 -36.82 15.37
C ASP A 749 -35.99 -37.05 13.84
N ASP A 750 -34.85 -36.72 13.22
CA ASP A 750 -34.68 -36.86 11.76
C ASP A 750 -34.46 -38.33 11.36
N LYS A 751 -35.34 -38.85 10.49
CA LYS A 751 -35.26 -40.21 9.88
C LYS A 751 -33.90 -40.50 9.22
N ARG A 752 -33.16 -39.45 8.83
CA ARG A 752 -31.86 -39.52 8.17
C ARG A 752 -30.68 -39.62 9.14
N ARG A 753 -30.89 -39.34 10.44
CA ARG A 753 -29.84 -39.33 11.49
C ARG A 753 -29.10 -40.65 11.61
N GLU A 754 -29.81 -41.78 11.63
CA GLU A 754 -29.17 -43.11 11.69
C GLU A 754 -28.32 -43.43 10.46
N LYS A 755 -28.77 -42.99 9.28
CA LYS A 755 -28.02 -43.18 8.03
C LYS A 755 -26.75 -42.31 8.04
N LEU A 756 -26.84 -41.09 8.55
CA LEU A 756 -25.69 -40.20 8.76
C LEU A 756 -24.73 -40.74 9.83
N ALA A 757 -25.22 -41.24 10.96
CA ALA A 757 -24.40 -41.85 11.99
C ALA A 757 -23.59 -43.03 11.44
N ARG A 758 -24.26 -43.94 10.70
CA ARG A 758 -23.60 -45.03 9.97
C ARG A 758 -22.64 -44.54 8.88
N PHE A 759 -22.91 -43.41 8.24
CA PHE A 759 -22.02 -42.78 7.27
C PHE A 759 -20.76 -42.22 7.94
N VAL A 760 -20.91 -41.52 9.06
CA VAL A 760 -19.81 -40.96 9.86
C VAL A 760 -18.94 -42.08 10.42
N GLU A 761 -19.52 -43.15 10.96
CA GLU A 761 -18.76 -44.32 11.44
C GLU A 761 -18.00 -45.03 10.31
N ARG A 762 -18.61 -45.21 9.13
CA ARG A 762 -17.91 -45.74 7.96
C ARG A 762 -16.78 -44.82 7.50
N SER A 763 -16.97 -43.50 7.60
CA SER A 763 -15.97 -42.50 7.23
C SER A 763 -14.81 -42.43 8.24
N LYS A 764 -15.06 -42.66 9.54
CA LYS A 764 -14.03 -42.81 10.58
C LYS A 764 -13.07 -43.95 10.26
N LYS A 765 -13.60 -45.09 9.81
CA LYS A 765 -12.81 -46.27 9.44
C LYS A 765 -11.93 -46.06 8.19
N ARG A 766 -12.22 -45.04 7.37
CA ARG A 766 -11.50 -44.74 6.12
C ARG A 766 -10.43 -43.65 6.24
N GLU A 767 -10.21 -43.04 7.43
CA GLU A 767 -9.28 -41.91 7.67
C GLU A 767 -9.03 -41.05 6.40
N SER A 768 -10.07 -40.36 5.93
CA SER A 768 -9.97 -39.40 4.82
C SER A 768 -10.10 -37.99 5.38
N GLY A 769 -9.06 -37.52 6.06
CA GLY A 769 -8.98 -36.16 6.56
C GLY A 769 -8.59 -35.20 5.45
N ARG A 770 -9.55 -34.67 4.67
CA ARG A 770 -9.32 -33.60 3.68
C ARG A 770 -8.89 -32.24 4.29
N ASN A 771 -8.14 -32.24 5.39
CA ASN A 771 -7.39 -31.08 5.85
C ASN A 771 -5.96 -31.21 5.35
N LEU A 772 -5.84 -31.01 4.04
CA LEU A 772 -4.61 -31.14 3.27
C LEU A 772 -3.77 -29.88 3.50
N LEU A 773 -2.62 -30.05 4.14
CA LEU A 773 -1.60 -29.03 4.26
C LEU A 773 -0.84 -28.89 2.92
N PRO A 774 -0.37 -27.68 2.58
CA PRO A 774 0.44 -27.45 1.39
C PRO A 774 1.67 -28.35 1.36
N LEU A 775 2.12 -28.72 0.16
CA LEU A 775 3.36 -29.48 -0.08
C LEU A 775 4.57 -28.84 0.61
N ALA A 776 4.63 -27.51 0.69
CA ALA A 776 5.69 -26.79 1.38
C ALA A 776 5.85 -27.19 2.86
N ILE A 777 4.73 -27.37 3.59
CA ILE A 777 4.77 -27.80 5.00
C ILE A 777 5.26 -29.24 5.11
N ALA A 778 4.87 -30.10 4.17
CA ALA A 778 5.33 -31.47 4.09
C ALA A 778 6.86 -31.56 3.87
N GLU A 779 7.40 -30.72 3.00
CA GLU A 779 8.83 -30.59 2.75
C GLU A 779 9.59 -30.14 4.00
N GLN A 780 9.10 -29.10 4.69
CA GLN A 780 9.72 -28.59 5.91
C GLN A 780 9.74 -29.63 7.04
N ILE A 781 8.63 -30.34 7.28
CA ILE A 781 8.58 -31.42 8.28
C ILE A 781 9.56 -32.55 7.92
N ASN A 782 9.68 -32.89 6.64
CA ASN A 782 10.65 -33.89 6.18
C ASN A 782 12.09 -33.48 6.50
N THR A 783 12.43 -32.20 6.28
CA THR A 783 13.76 -31.63 6.59
C THR A 783 14.06 -31.69 8.09
N ILE A 784 13.08 -31.35 8.94
CA ILE A 784 13.20 -31.44 10.41
C ILE A 784 13.44 -32.90 10.83
N LEU A 785 12.64 -33.83 10.33
CA LEU A 785 12.77 -35.26 10.67
C LEU A 785 14.10 -35.86 10.20
N LYS A 786 14.58 -35.49 9.01
CA LYS A 786 15.89 -35.92 8.50
C LYS A 786 17.02 -35.39 9.39
N SER A 787 16.94 -34.13 9.80
CA SER A 787 17.96 -33.48 10.64
C SER A 787 18.06 -34.13 12.03
N LEU A 788 16.93 -34.59 12.59
CA LEU A 788 16.85 -35.30 13.87
C LEU A 788 17.07 -36.83 13.75
N LYS A 789 17.33 -37.36 12.55
CA LYS A 789 17.38 -38.82 12.26
C LYS A 789 16.14 -39.58 12.74
N ALA A 790 14.98 -38.96 12.62
CA ALA A 790 13.68 -39.49 13.06
C ALA A 790 12.71 -39.73 11.88
N SER A 791 13.22 -39.78 10.66
CA SER A 791 12.42 -39.98 9.44
C SER A 791 12.04 -41.45 9.24
N ASP A 792 10.74 -41.75 9.30
CA ASP A 792 10.17 -43.07 9.01
C ASP A 792 9.95 -43.33 7.50
N GLY A 793 10.36 -42.40 6.62
CA GLY A 793 10.22 -42.51 5.16
C GLY A 793 8.83 -42.15 4.61
N TYR A 794 7.78 -42.19 5.43
CA TYR A 794 6.39 -41.91 5.04
C TYR A 794 6.17 -40.51 4.44
N ILE A 795 6.61 -39.46 5.14
CA ILE A 795 6.51 -38.06 4.66
C ILE A 795 7.34 -37.86 3.40
N GLY A 796 8.54 -38.45 3.36
CA GLY A 796 9.42 -38.37 2.19
C GLY A 796 8.90 -39.09 0.94
N GLU A 797 7.95 -40.01 1.06
CA GLU A 797 7.26 -40.64 -0.09
C GLU A 797 6.14 -39.75 -0.64
N ARG A 798 5.36 -39.09 0.23
CA ARG A 798 4.29 -38.14 -0.19
C ARG A 798 4.86 -36.87 -0.82
N VAL A 799 5.95 -36.34 -0.27
CA VAL A 799 6.68 -35.21 -0.86
C VAL A 799 7.15 -35.55 -2.29
N ARG A 800 7.62 -36.79 -2.52
CA ARG A 800 8.05 -37.26 -3.85
C ARG A 800 6.89 -37.41 -4.85
N LYS A 801 5.66 -37.62 -4.39
CA LYS A 801 4.46 -37.72 -5.24
C LYS A 801 3.76 -36.38 -5.46
N GLU A 802 4.32 -35.27 -4.95
CA GLU A 802 3.68 -33.94 -4.93
C GLU A 802 2.31 -33.95 -4.23
N GLU A 803 2.14 -34.87 -3.27
CA GLU A 803 0.88 -35.04 -2.56
C GLU A 803 0.88 -34.21 -1.28
N ASN A 804 -0.22 -33.46 -1.08
CA ASN A 804 -0.47 -32.77 0.16
C ASN A 804 -0.54 -33.75 1.35
N ILE A 805 -0.13 -33.30 2.54
CA ILE A 805 -0.14 -34.12 3.76
C ILE A 805 -1.34 -33.76 4.62
N GLU A 806 -1.92 -34.76 5.28
CA GLU A 806 -2.98 -34.52 6.25
C GLU A 806 -2.42 -33.92 7.55
N ALA A 807 -3.10 -32.90 8.08
CA ALA A 807 -2.68 -32.24 9.32
C ALA A 807 -2.50 -33.20 10.52
N GLY A 808 -3.31 -34.26 10.61
CA GLY A 808 -3.17 -35.28 11.65
C GLY A 808 -1.88 -36.08 11.55
N THR A 809 -1.48 -36.45 10.33
CA THR A 809 -0.20 -37.13 10.08
C THR A 809 0.98 -36.21 10.36
N ALA A 810 0.90 -34.95 9.92
CA ALA A 810 1.91 -33.92 10.22
C ALA A 810 2.11 -33.74 11.73
N LYS A 811 1.03 -33.69 12.52
CA LYS A 811 1.09 -33.58 13.99
C LYS A 811 1.79 -34.78 14.65
N LYS A 812 1.44 -36.02 14.27
CA LYS A 812 2.10 -37.24 14.77
C LYS A 812 3.62 -37.21 14.53
N HIS A 813 4.03 -36.69 13.38
CA HIS A 813 5.45 -36.59 13.01
C HIS A 813 6.17 -35.45 13.73
N LEU A 814 5.50 -34.32 13.99
CA LEU A 814 6.05 -33.25 14.82
C LEU A 814 6.19 -33.67 16.28
N GLU A 815 5.25 -34.43 16.85
CA GLU A 815 5.38 -34.97 18.21
C GLU A 815 6.60 -35.90 18.34
N LYS A 816 6.86 -36.73 17.32
CA LYS A 816 8.09 -37.54 17.24
C LYS A 816 9.35 -36.66 17.19
N ALA A 817 9.31 -35.56 16.45
CA ALA A 817 10.42 -34.60 16.38
C ALA A 817 10.65 -33.92 17.73
N SER A 818 9.61 -33.43 18.40
CA SER A 818 9.69 -32.79 19.72
C SER A 818 10.24 -33.73 20.80
N GLY A 819 9.83 -35.01 20.80
CA GLY A 819 10.40 -36.02 21.70
C GLY A 819 11.92 -36.23 21.49
N LYS A 820 12.40 -36.17 20.25
CA LYS A 820 13.83 -36.25 19.92
C LYS A 820 14.60 -34.98 20.26
N ILE A 821 13.98 -33.81 20.13
CA ILE A 821 14.55 -32.53 20.57
C ILE A 821 14.80 -32.57 22.09
N LEU A 822 13.81 -33.01 22.88
CA LEU A 822 13.94 -33.12 24.34
C LEU A 822 15.08 -34.07 24.75
N LEU A 823 15.19 -35.24 24.11
CA LEU A 823 16.31 -36.17 24.34
C LEU A 823 17.67 -35.54 24.01
N SER A 824 17.71 -34.65 23.01
CA SER A 824 18.93 -33.98 22.59
C SER A 824 19.31 -32.82 23.52
N GLU A 825 18.34 -32.07 24.05
CA GLU A 825 18.56 -31.07 25.11
C GLU A 825 19.09 -31.73 26.40
N GLN A 826 18.55 -32.89 26.78
CA GLN A 826 19.07 -33.67 27.91
C GLN A 826 20.51 -34.15 27.68
N ALA A 827 20.84 -34.58 26.45
CA ALA A 827 22.20 -34.96 26.09
C ALA A 827 23.19 -33.78 26.11
N ILE A 828 22.74 -32.55 25.78
CA ILE A 828 23.56 -31.32 25.89
C ILE A 828 23.89 -30.99 27.35
N ALA A 829 22.93 -31.19 28.25
CA ALA A 829 23.14 -31.02 29.68
C ALA A 829 24.13 -32.06 30.25
N ALA A 830 24.14 -33.28 29.71
CA ALA A 830 25.14 -34.29 30.03
C ALA A 830 26.56 -33.85 29.58
N GLY A 831 27.58 -34.21 30.36
CA GLY A 831 28.97 -33.75 30.16
C GLY A 831 29.80 -34.53 29.13
N ASN A 832 29.17 -35.29 28.21
CA ASN A 832 29.89 -36.21 27.32
C ASN A 832 29.84 -35.75 25.84
N PRO A 833 30.99 -35.36 25.22
CA PRO A 833 31.03 -34.88 23.83
C PRO A 833 30.43 -35.86 22.82
N ARG A 834 30.55 -37.17 23.07
CA ARG A 834 30.04 -38.22 22.19
C ARG A 834 28.51 -38.29 22.18
N GLU A 835 27.90 -38.12 23.33
CA GLU A 835 26.43 -38.15 23.49
C GLU A 835 25.81 -36.90 22.88
N ILE A 836 26.40 -35.73 23.15
CA ILE A 836 25.99 -34.44 22.56
C ILE A 836 26.03 -34.50 21.04
N ARG A 837 27.16 -34.96 20.47
CA ARG A 837 27.35 -35.04 19.02
C ARG A 837 26.36 -36.03 18.37
N LYS A 838 26.16 -37.20 18.97
CA LYS A 838 25.22 -38.21 18.44
C LYS A 838 23.77 -37.76 18.52
N ALA A 839 23.37 -37.12 19.62
CA ALA A 839 22.01 -36.65 19.83
C ALA A 839 21.65 -35.49 18.87
N ALA A 840 22.56 -34.54 18.69
CA ALA A 840 22.38 -33.43 17.75
C ALA A 840 22.62 -33.78 16.26
N GLY A 841 22.90 -35.06 15.96
CA GLY A 841 23.12 -35.53 14.59
C GLY A 841 24.37 -34.92 13.91
N ILE A 842 25.35 -34.45 14.68
CA ILE A 842 26.57 -33.81 14.18
C ILE A 842 27.58 -34.89 13.73
N SER A 843 28.17 -34.74 12.56
CA SER A 843 29.16 -35.69 12.06
C SER A 843 30.54 -35.48 12.73
N ILE A 844 31.37 -36.53 12.76
CA ILE A 844 32.75 -36.42 13.28
C ILE A 844 33.58 -35.44 12.43
N ALA A 845 33.33 -35.39 11.12
CA ALA A 845 34.02 -34.47 10.20
C ALA A 845 33.64 -33.00 10.44
N GLU A 846 32.36 -32.73 10.75
CA GLU A 846 31.83 -31.39 10.99
C GLU A 846 32.38 -30.79 12.29
N ILE A 847 32.50 -31.61 13.35
CA ILE A 847 33.09 -31.16 14.61
C ILE A 847 34.62 -31.04 14.53
N ALA A 848 35.28 -31.94 13.77
CA ALA A 848 36.72 -31.90 13.51
C ALA A 848 37.13 -30.61 12.79
N ARG A 849 36.38 -30.20 11.76
CA ARG A 849 36.63 -28.98 10.98
C ARG A 849 36.53 -27.72 11.83
N LYS A 850 35.48 -27.61 12.65
CA LYS A 850 35.26 -26.43 13.53
C LYS A 850 36.22 -26.38 14.72
N THR A 851 36.73 -27.52 15.20
CA THR A 851 37.69 -27.57 16.32
C THR A 851 39.15 -27.49 15.87
N GLY A 852 39.44 -27.75 14.59
CA GLY A 852 40.79 -27.88 14.06
C GLY A 852 41.48 -29.19 14.47
N ILE A 853 40.73 -30.17 14.98
CA ILE A 853 41.22 -31.46 15.49
C ILE A 853 40.99 -32.53 14.43
N SER A 854 41.94 -33.43 14.20
CA SER A 854 41.76 -34.53 13.23
C SER A 854 40.62 -35.48 13.67
N GLY A 855 39.87 -36.03 12.72
CA GLY A 855 38.72 -36.92 13.02
C GLY A 855 39.10 -38.16 13.85
N SER A 856 40.33 -38.66 13.67
CA SER A 856 40.91 -39.73 14.48
C SER A 856 41.06 -39.33 15.95
N MET A 857 41.47 -38.08 16.20
CA MET A 857 41.69 -37.52 17.54
C MET A 857 40.35 -37.17 18.24
N VAL A 858 39.34 -36.72 17.50
CA VAL A 858 37.96 -36.59 18.03
C VAL A 858 37.45 -37.95 18.53
N THR A 859 37.66 -39.01 17.75
CA THR A 859 37.26 -40.37 18.12
C THR A 859 38.03 -40.89 19.34
N TYR A 860 39.31 -40.54 19.46
CA TYR A 860 40.15 -40.88 20.60
C TYR A 860 39.65 -40.23 21.91
N ILE A 861 39.30 -38.93 21.86
CA ILE A 861 38.75 -38.19 23.00
C ILE A 861 37.36 -38.71 23.39
N GLU A 862 36.51 -39.06 22.41
CA GLU A 862 35.16 -39.62 22.64
C GLU A 862 35.16 -41.03 23.26
N ARG A 863 36.27 -41.77 23.15
CA ARG A 863 36.44 -43.09 23.78
C ARG A 863 36.90 -43.03 25.24
N GLY A 864 37.10 -41.82 25.79
CA GLY A 864 37.39 -41.61 27.21
C GLY A 864 38.86 -41.33 27.54
N HIS A 865 39.75 -41.29 26.55
CA HIS A 865 41.17 -41.01 26.77
C HIS A 865 41.40 -39.53 27.16
N ALA A 866 42.35 -39.29 28.07
CA ALA A 866 42.67 -37.95 28.57
C ALA A 866 43.51 -37.16 27.55
N HIS A 867 43.06 -35.96 27.19
CA HIS A 867 43.73 -35.09 26.22
C HIS A 867 43.42 -33.62 26.51
N GLY A 868 44.39 -32.71 26.36
CA GLY A 868 44.25 -31.29 26.69
C GLY A 868 43.15 -30.55 25.90
N SER A 869 42.79 -31.06 24.72
CA SER A 869 41.73 -30.47 23.87
C SER A 869 40.31 -30.96 24.17
N ARG A 870 40.11 -31.83 25.19
CA ARG A 870 38.79 -32.40 25.52
C ARG A 870 37.77 -31.34 25.91
N GLN A 871 38.19 -30.32 26.66
CA GLN A 871 37.33 -29.22 27.08
C GLN A 871 36.91 -28.35 25.90
N LYS A 872 37.85 -28.04 24.99
CA LYS A 872 37.59 -27.32 23.73
C LYS A 872 36.62 -28.08 22.82
N LEU A 873 36.75 -29.42 22.72
CA LEU A 873 35.83 -30.27 21.98
C LEU A 873 34.43 -30.29 22.61
N LEU A 874 34.33 -30.37 23.94
CA LEU A 874 33.05 -30.33 24.67
C LEU A 874 32.32 -29.00 24.47
N GLU A 875 33.01 -27.87 24.64
CA GLU A 875 32.41 -26.53 24.48
C GLU A 875 31.95 -26.29 23.05
N THR A 876 32.75 -26.72 22.06
CA THR A 876 32.38 -26.60 20.64
C THR A 876 31.21 -27.53 20.29
N ALA A 877 31.19 -28.76 20.84
CA ALA A 877 30.08 -29.69 20.67
C ALA A 877 28.78 -29.13 21.25
N ARG A 878 28.83 -28.57 22.47
CA ARG A 878 27.69 -27.94 23.14
C ARG A 878 27.16 -26.78 22.33
N ARG A 879 28.04 -25.84 21.95
CA ARG A 879 27.64 -24.66 21.17
C ARG A 879 26.96 -25.05 19.85
N MET A 880 27.58 -25.94 19.07
CA MET A 880 27.02 -26.39 17.79
C MET A 880 25.70 -27.16 17.95
N ALA A 881 25.61 -28.01 18.97
CA ALA A 881 24.39 -28.76 19.25
C ALA A 881 23.26 -27.83 19.69
N SER A 882 23.55 -26.87 20.57
CA SER A 882 22.59 -25.87 21.06
C SER A 882 22.09 -24.97 19.93
N GLU A 883 22.97 -24.43 19.08
CA GLU A 883 22.61 -23.61 17.91
C GLU A 883 21.67 -24.40 16.97
N LYS A 884 22.10 -25.60 16.56
CA LYS A 884 21.35 -26.43 15.61
C LYS A 884 19.99 -26.91 16.16
N ILE A 885 19.94 -27.30 17.44
CA ILE A 885 18.70 -27.75 18.07
C ILE A 885 17.76 -26.57 18.33
N ALA A 886 18.27 -25.38 18.65
CA ALA A 886 17.46 -24.17 18.78
C ALA A 886 16.78 -23.80 17.45
N ASP A 887 17.50 -23.85 16.33
CA ASP A 887 16.94 -23.55 15.00
C ASP A 887 15.86 -24.57 14.58
N ILE A 888 16.13 -25.87 14.81
CA ILE A 888 15.18 -26.94 14.51
C ILE A 888 13.94 -26.83 15.42
N LYS A 889 14.14 -26.53 16.71
CA LYS A 889 13.06 -26.35 17.69
C LYS A 889 12.18 -25.18 17.29
N LYS A 890 12.77 -24.03 16.96
CA LYS A 890 12.04 -22.85 16.48
C LYS A 890 11.21 -23.16 15.23
N SER A 891 11.81 -23.82 14.24
CA SER A 891 11.12 -24.21 13.01
C SER A 891 9.98 -25.21 13.26
N ALA A 892 10.20 -26.19 14.17
CA ALA A 892 9.18 -27.17 14.55
C ALA A 892 8.03 -26.53 15.34
N GLU A 893 8.33 -25.59 16.23
CA GLU A 893 7.35 -24.82 17.00
C GLU A 893 6.52 -23.90 16.11
N GLU A 894 7.13 -23.25 15.11
CA GLU A 894 6.42 -22.42 14.12
C GLU A 894 5.43 -23.23 13.28
N ILE A 895 5.84 -24.40 12.77
CA ILE A 895 4.96 -25.29 12.00
C ILE A 895 3.88 -25.89 12.90
N ALA A 896 4.23 -26.27 14.14
CA ALA A 896 3.26 -26.78 15.11
C ALA A 896 2.22 -25.70 15.47
N ALA A 897 2.64 -24.44 15.64
CA ALA A 897 1.76 -23.30 15.85
C ALA A 897 0.82 -23.10 14.65
N LEU A 898 1.34 -23.19 13.42
CA LEU A 898 0.53 -23.07 12.21
C LEU A 898 -0.48 -24.21 12.05
N ILE A 899 -0.13 -25.45 12.41
CA ILE A 899 -1.06 -26.60 12.35
C ILE A 899 -2.16 -26.48 13.41
N ASN A 900 -1.80 -26.02 14.61
CA ASN A 900 -2.73 -25.81 15.72
C ASN A 900 -3.50 -24.49 15.60
N SER A 901 -3.14 -23.61 14.66
CA SER A 901 -3.82 -22.33 14.40
C SER A 901 -5.26 -22.50 13.92
N ASP A 902 -6.00 -21.40 13.93
CA ASP A 902 -7.34 -21.32 13.35
C ASP A 902 -7.33 -21.29 11.80
N LEU A 903 -6.17 -21.40 11.17
CA LEU A 903 -6.03 -21.37 9.72
C LEU A 903 -6.15 -22.74 9.06
N LYS A 904 -6.55 -22.70 7.79
CA LYS A 904 -6.61 -23.79 6.81
C LYS A 904 -6.08 -23.28 5.47
N PHE A 905 -5.70 -24.17 4.57
CA PHE A 905 -5.28 -23.81 3.22
C PHE A 905 -6.30 -24.23 2.17
N LEU A 906 -6.57 -23.33 1.23
CA LEU A 906 -7.38 -23.56 0.03
C LEU A 906 -6.50 -23.54 -1.21
N LYS A 907 -6.96 -24.15 -2.31
CA LYS A 907 -6.28 -24.06 -3.61
C LYS A 907 -7.04 -23.12 -4.53
N ILE A 908 -6.33 -22.39 -5.36
CA ILE A 908 -6.93 -21.68 -6.49
C ILE A 908 -7.20 -22.68 -7.60
N THR A 909 -8.43 -22.71 -8.07
CA THR A 909 -8.91 -23.67 -9.08
C THR A 909 -9.06 -23.06 -10.46
N LYS A 910 -9.26 -21.74 -10.55
CA LYS A 910 -9.43 -21.04 -11.82
C LYS A 910 -9.05 -19.56 -11.66
N VAL A 911 -8.42 -18.98 -12.68
CA VAL A 911 -8.07 -17.55 -12.78
C VAL A 911 -8.58 -17.01 -14.12
N GLU A 912 -9.48 -16.02 -14.11
CA GLU A 912 -10.09 -15.48 -15.34
C GLU A 912 -9.99 -13.95 -15.41
N LYS A 913 -9.75 -13.40 -16.61
CA LYS A 913 -9.82 -11.96 -16.88
C LYS A 913 -11.22 -11.57 -17.33
N ILE A 914 -11.81 -10.56 -16.71
CA ILE A 914 -13.18 -10.07 -16.97
C ILE A 914 -13.12 -8.58 -17.32
N ALA A 915 -13.67 -8.18 -18.47
CA ALA A 915 -13.76 -6.77 -18.84
C ALA A 915 -14.69 -5.99 -17.87
N ASN A 916 -14.30 -4.77 -17.50
CA ASN A 916 -15.10 -3.88 -16.69
C ASN A 916 -16.17 -3.21 -17.57
N ALA A 917 -17.41 -3.65 -17.46
CA ALA A 917 -18.55 -3.09 -18.20
C ALA A 917 -19.48 -2.26 -17.31
N ASP A 918 -19.37 -2.40 -15.99
CA ASP A 918 -20.46 -2.06 -15.07
C ASP A 918 -20.03 -1.26 -13.83
N SER A 919 -18.73 -1.08 -13.55
CA SER A 919 -18.27 -0.35 -12.35
C SER A 919 -17.46 0.88 -12.69
N LYS A 920 -17.90 2.06 -12.21
CA LYS A 920 -17.13 3.31 -12.27
C LYS A 920 -16.03 3.36 -11.19
N TRP A 921 -16.29 2.71 -10.05
CA TRP A 921 -15.42 2.72 -8.87
C TRP A 921 -14.94 1.31 -8.51
N ALA A 922 -13.73 1.23 -7.96
CA ALA A 922 -13.16 0.09 -7.25
C ALA A 922 -13.06 0.48 -5.77
N TYR A 923 -13.29 -0.46 -4.87
CA TYR A 923 -13.51 -0.20 -3.45
C TYR A 923 -12.42 -0.85 -2.60
N ASP A 924 -12.12 -0.29 -1.43
CA ASP A 924 -11.13 -0.85 -0.52
C ASP A 924 -11.43 -0.52 0.95
N VAL A 925 -10.91 -1.33 1.87
CA VAL A 925 -11.07 -1.17 3.31
C VAL A 925 -9.72 -1.37 4.02
N SER A 926 -9.27 -0.34 4.74
CA SER A 926 -7.98 -0.36 5.44
C SER A 926 -8.13 -0.81 6.89
N ILE A 927 -7.23 -1.69 7.33
CA ILE A 927 -7.15 -2.28 8.68
C ILE A 927 -5.69 -2.26 9.16
N GLU A 928 -5.44 -1.71 10.34
CA GLU A 928 -4.14 -1.74 11.03
C GLU A 928 -4.26 -2.51 12.35
N PRO A 929 -3.23 -3.27 12.77
CA PRO A 929 -1.89 -3.41 12.20
C PRO A 929 -1.71 -4.65 11.28
N THR A 930 -2.74 -5.47 11.10
CA THR A 930 -2.61 -6.79 10.47
C THR A 930 -2.63 -6.76 8.94
N HIS A 931 -3.02 -5.64 8.32
CA HIS A 931 -3.09 -5.46 6.87
C HIS A 931 -3.91 -6.51 6.09
N CYS A 932 -4.78 -7.24 6.79
CA CYS A 932 -5.62 -8.27 6.20
C CYS A 932 -7.01 -8.33 6.85
N PHE A 933 -7.99 -8.87 6.13
CA PHE A 933 -9.34 -9.14 6.63
C PHE A 933 -9.84 -10.48 6.11
N ILE A 934 -10.87 -11.03 6.76
CA ILE A 934 -11.41 -12.35 6.43
C ILE A 934 -12.81 -12.19 5.84
N SER A 935 -12.99 -12.64 4.61
CA SER A 935 -14.32 -12.78 3.99
C SER A 935 -14.41 -14.06 3.19
N SER A 936 -15.61 -14.63 3.08
CA SER A 936 -15.85 -15.90 2.35
C SER A 936 -14.95 -17.07 2.80
N GLY A 937 -14.55 -17.07 4.06
CA GLY A 937 -13.63 -18.04 4.68
C GLY A 937 -12.17 -17.90 4.25
N ILE A 938 -11.80 -16.84 3.51
CA ILE A 938 -10.48 -16.61 2.92
C ILE A 938 -9.83 -15.40 3.61
N VAL A 939 -8.51 -15.43 3.78
CA VAL A 939 -7.73 -14.26 4.24
C VAL A 939 -7.35 -13.41 3.04
N LEU A 940 -7.73 -12.13 3.09
CA LEU A 940 -7.61 -11.16 2.00
C LEU A 940 -6.76 -9.97 2.43
N HIS A 941 -6.05 -9.35 1.47
CA HIS A 941 -5.12 -8.24 1.72
C HIS A 941 -5.83 -6.87 1.63
N ASN A 942 -5.39 -5.86 2.37
CA ASN A 942 -5.92 -4.48 2.23
C ASN A 942 -4.96 -3.52 1.51
N CYS A 943 -5.43 -2.41 0.94
CA CYS A 943 -4.54 -1.32 0.55
C CYS A 943 -4.44 -0.33 1.74
N ILE A 944 -3.23 0.12 2.02
CA ILE A 944 -3.01 1.19 3.00
C ILE A 944 -3.13 2.50 2.23
N SER A 945 -4.09 3.34 2.61
CA SER A 945 -4.08 4.77 2.29
C SER A 945 -3.80 5.53 3.58
N VAL A 946 -2.75 6.37 3.62
CA VAL A 946 -2.43 7.14 4.83
C VAL A 946 -3.56 8.11 5.19
N ALA A 947 -4.28 7.74 6.25
CA ALA A 947 -5.25 8.54 6.98
C ALA A 947 -4.73 8.68 8.42
N LYS A 948 -4.43 9.90 8.90
CA LYS A 948 -3.89 10.11 10.25
C LYS A 948 -4.57 11.31 10.91
N ALA A 949 -5.07 11.07 12.13
CA ALA A 949 -5.65 12.08 13.02
C ALA A 949 -6.86 12.85 12.43
N GLY A 950 -7.71 12.18 11.64
CA GLY A 950 -8.89 12.82 11.05
C GLY A 950 -8.61 13.62 9.76
N ILE A 951 -7.35 13.64 9.30
CA ILE A 951 -6.94 14.36 8.10
C ILE A 951 -6.52 13.32 7.04
N VAL A 952 -7.28 13.23 5.96
CA VAL A 952 -6.98 12.41 4.78
C VAL A 952 -6.62 13.33 3.62
N THR A 953 -5.34 13.36 3.31
CA THR A 953 -4.81 14.12 2.18
C THR A 953 -3.95 13.20 1.33
N LYS A 954 -4.33 13.06 0.05
CA LYS A 954 -3.47 12.39 -0.92
C LYS A 954 -2.35 13.32 -1.35
N PHE A 955 -1.15 13.06 -0.84
CA PHE A 955 0.04 13.73 -1.34
C PHE A 955 0.44 13.13 -2.68
N LYS A 956 0.57 13.97 -3.71
CA LYS A 956 1.20 13.55 -4.98
C LYS A 956 2.68 13.31 -4.71
N THR A 957 3.13 12.07 -4.65
CA THR A 957 4.54 11.67 -4.50
C THR A 957 5.11 11.25 -5.85
N GLU A 958 5.11 12.17 -6.82
CA GLU A 958 5.64 11.91 -8.16
C GLU A 958 7.15 12.19 -8.20
N THR A 959 7.96 11.34 -7.56
CA THR A 959 9.42 11.52 -7.46
C THR A 959 10.20 10.45 -8.20
N SER A 960 11.38 10.81 -8.74
CA SER A 960 12.37 9.82 -9.12
C SER A 960 13.14 9.38 -7.87
N ILE A 961 13.53 8.10 -7.80
CA ILE A 961 14.27 7.55 -6.65
C ILE A 961 15.65 7.16 -7.13
N LEU A 962 16.67 7.74 -6.50
CA LEU A 962 18.07 7.33 -6.64
C LEU A 962 18.52 6.73 -5.30
N ALA A 963 18.71 5.42 -5.26
CA ALA A 963 19.06 4.70 -4.04
C ALA A 963 20.48 4.14 -4.11
N ALA A 964 21.22 4.18 -3.00
CA ALA A 964 22.47 3.44 -2.84
C ALA A 964 22.35 2.41 -1.71
N ALA A 965 22.82 1.19 -1.97
CA ALA A 965 22.86 0.11 -0.99
C ALA A 965 24.25 -0.55 -0.94
N ASN A 966 24.51 -1.28 0.15
CA ASN A 966 25.68 -2.12 0.29
C ASN A 966 25.30 -3.62 0.22
N PRO A 967 26.21 -4.50 -0.23
CA PRO A 967 26.02 -5.95 -0.13
C PRO A 967 26.02 -6.41 1.34
N LYS A 968 25.37 -7.54 1.63
CA LYS A 968 25.17 -8.10 2.99
C LYS A 968 26.46 -8.21 3.81
N TYR A 969 27.55 -8.65 3.17
CA TYR A 969 28.84 -8.86 3.82
C TYR A 969 29.83 -7.73 3.54
N SER A 970 29.34 -6.56 3.11
CA SER A 970 30.13 -5.39 2.72
C SER A 970 31.05 -5.59 1.52
N ARG A 971 31.25 -6.82 1.01
CA ARG A 971 31.96 -7.06 -0.24
C ARG A 971 31.22 -8.04 -1.12
N PHE A 972 31.30 -7.86 -2.42
CA PHE A 972 30.82 -8.83 -3.38
C PHE A 972 31.72 -10.07 -3.42
N ASP A 973 31.10 -11.24 -3.33
CA ASP A 973 31.71 -12.53 -3.63
C ASP A 973 31.49 -12.82 -5.14
N PRO A 974 32.58 -12.91 -5.94
CA PRO A 974 32.47 -13.20 -7.37
C PRO A 974 31.98 -14.63 -7.67
N TYR A 975 32.01 -15.53 -6.69
CA TYR A 975 31.58 -16.92 -6.84
C TYR A 975 30.14 -17.16 -6.43
N GLN A 976 29.44 -16.14 -5.92
CA GLN A 976 28.02 -16.22 -5.57
C GLN A 976 27.16 -15.40 -6.52
N PRO A 977 25.91 -15.82 -6.79
CA PRO A 977 24.97 -15.01 -7.55
C PRO A 977 24.69 -13.69 -6.86
N PHE A 978 24.49 -12.66 -7.66
CA PHE A 978 24.32 -11.29 -7.19
C PHE A 978 23.10 -11.09 -6.26
N ILE A 979 21.96 -11.69 -6.63
CA ILE A 979 20.68 -11.49 -5.93
C ILE A 979 20.73 -11.95 -4.46
N GLU A 980 21.51 -13.00 -4.16
CA GLU A 980 21.62 -13.55 -2.81
C GLU A 980 22.44 -12.64 -1.89
N GLN A 981 23.33 -11.84 -2.49
CA GLN A 981 24.26 -10.95 -1.79
C GLN A 981 23.63 -9.61 -1.39
N ILE A 982 22.40 -9.32 -1.85
CA ILE A 982 21.65 -8.11 -1.51
C ILE A 982 20.55 -8.45 -0.51
N ASP A 983 20.36 -7.60 0.50
CA ASP A 983 19.29 -7.72 1.49
C ASP A 983 17.99 -7.02 1.06
N LEU A 984 17.57 -7.27 -0.18
CA LEU A 984 16.37 -6.68 -0.78
C LEU A 984 15.51 -7.75 -1.44
N PRO A 985 14.18 -7.72 -1.25
CA PRO A 985 13.28 -8.66 -1.91
C PRO A 985 13.23 -8.38 -3.42
N ALA A 986 13.10 -9.45 -4.22
CA ALA A 986 13.03 -9.36 -5.69
C ALA A 986 11.86 -8.48 -6.18
N SER A 987 10.77 -8.39 -5.39
CA SER A 987 9.62 -7.51 -5.68
C SER A 987 10.02 -6.03 -5.72
N LEU A 988 10.96 -5.61 -4.86
CA LEU A 988 11.45 -4.24 -4.79
C LEU A 988 12.48 -3.96 -5.90
N ILE A 989 13.39 -4.90 -6.13
CA ILE A 989 14.40 -4.81 -7.21
C ILE A 989 13.71 -4.65 -8.57
N SER A 990 12.63 -5.40 -8.82
CA SER A 990 11.87 -5.33 -10.08
C SER A 990 11.12 -4.01 -10.32
N ARG A 991 11.11 -3.07 -9.36
CA ARG A 991 10.48 -1.74 -9.50
C ARG A 991 11.46 -0.66 -9.92
N PHE A 992 12.76 -0.90 -9.78
CA PHE A 992 13.81 -0.06 -10.34
C PHE A 992 13.91 -0.31 -11.85
N ASP A 993 14.03 0.77 -12.63
CA ASP A 993 14.19 0.66 -14.08
C ASP A 993 15.64 0.30 -14.44
N LEU A 994 16.61 0.83 -13.69
CA LEU A 994 18.04 0.52 -13.84
C LEU A 994 18.68 0.12 -12.52
N PHE A 995 19.61 -0.82 -12.65
CA PHE A 995 20.36 -1.41 -11.55
C PHE A 995 21.86 -1.46 -11.90
N PHE A 996 22.73 -0.91 -11.06
CA PHE A 996 24.19 -0.95 -11.28
C PHE A 996 24.94 -1.57 -10.11
N MET A 997 25.85 -2.49 -10.45
CA MET A 997 26.75 -3.12 -9.49
C MET A 997 28.15 -2.50 -9.60
N ILE A 998 28.72 -2.13 -8.46
CA ILE A 998 30.05 -1.53 -8.39
C ILE A 998 30.96 -2.42 -7.55
N LYS A 999 31.83 -3.17 -8.21
CA LYS A 999 32.83 -4.00 -7.56
C LYS A 999 34.13 -3.22 -7.38
N ASP A 1000 34.73 -3.33 -6.21
CA ASP A 1000 36.11 -2.91 -5.98
C ASP A 1000 37.06 -4.00 -6.52
N VAL A 1001 37.40 -3.89 -7.81
CA VAL A 1001 38.33 -4.82 -8.47
C VAL A 1001 39.74 -4.25 -8.34
N LEU A 1002 40.62 -4.99 -7.66
CA LEU A 1002 42.04 -4.65 -7.54
C LEU A 1002 42.73 -4.74 -8.90
N ASP A 1003 42.79 -3.61 -9.61
CA ASP A 1003 43.44 -3.48 -10.91
C ASP A 1003 44.46 -2.37 -10.83
N ARG A 1004 45.74 -2.75 -10.89
CA ARG A 1004 46.87 -1.82 -10.77
C ARG A 1004 46.81 -0.66 -11.76
N THR A 1005 46.24 -0.88 -12.95
CA THR A 1005 46.14 0.18 -13.98
C THR A 1005 45.07 1.20 -13.59
N LYS A 1006 43.85 0.72 -13.29
CA LYS A 1006 42.73 1.58 -12.85
C LYS A 1006 43.01 2.26 -11.52
N ASP A 1007 43.62 1.56 -10.56
CA ASP A 1007 43.98 2.13 -9.27
C ASP A 1007 45.00 3.27 -9.42
N ALA A 1008 45.95 3.13 -10.34
CA ALA A 1008 46.91 4.19 -10.66
C ALA A 1008 46.24 5.40 -11.31
N GLU A 1009 45.25 5.18 -12.19
CA GLU A 1009 44.47 6.25 -12.81
C GLU A 1009 43.58 6.97 -11.79
N ILE A 1010 42.87 6.22 -10.93
CA ILE A 1010 42.04 6.76 -9.84
C ILE A 1010 42.92 7.57 -8.88
N ALA A 1011 44.03 7.00 -8.40
CA ALA A 1011 44.97 7.70 -7.52
C ALA A 1011 45.54 8.95 -8.20
N GLY A 1012 45.90 8.86 -9.48
CA GLY A 1012 46.36 9.98 -10.29
C GLY A 1012 45.31 11.10 -10.37
N HIS A 1013 44.04 10.76 -10.59
CA HIS A 1013 42.93 11.72 -10.67
C HIS A 1013 42.66 12.40 -9.33
N ILE A 1014 42.67 11.63 -8.22
CA ILE A 1014 42.50 12.17 -6.86
C ILE A 1014 43.64 13.12 -6.51
N LEU A 1015 44.89 12.74 -6.77
CA LEU A 1015 46.06 13.57 -6.50
C LEU A 1015 46.04 14.86 -7.34
N LYS A 1016 45.66 14.79 -8.62
CA LYS A 1016 45.46 15.96 -9.47
C LYS A 1016 44.38 16.88 -8.90
N SER A 1017 43.27 16.31 -8.43
CA SER A 1017 42.17 17.05 -7.79
C SER A 1017 42.60 17.80 -6.54
N HIS A 1018 43.37 17.15 -5.66
CA HIS A 1018 43.94 17.79 -4.48
C HIS A 1018 44.97 18.87 -4.85
N LYS A 1019 45.89 18.59 -5.78
CA LYS A 1019 46.89 19.56 -6.27
C LYS A 1019 46.21 20.81 -6.83
N ALA A 1020 45.13 20.65 -7.59
CA ALA A 1020 44.35 21.77 -8.13
C ALA A 1020 43.77 22.65 -7.01
N GLY A 1021 43.11 22.02 -6.02
CA GLY A 1021 42.51 22.74 -4.88
C GLY A 1021 43.55 23.47 -4.03
N GLU A 1022 44.70 22.84 -3.76
CA GLU A 1022 45.82 23.45 -3.03
C GLU A 1022 46.40 24.65 -3.78
N MET A 1023 46.60 24.53 -5.09
CA MET A 1023 47.10 25.61 -5.94
C MET A 1023 46.11 26.78 -6.05
N MET A 1024 44.81 26.51 -6.11
CA MET A 1024 43.76 27.55 -6.07
C MET A 1024 43.76 28.31 -4.74
N LEU A 1025 43.85 27.59 -3.61
CA LEU A 1025 43.94 28.19 -2.28
C LEU A 1025 45.22 29.03 -2.13
N GLN A 1026 46.35 28.54 -2.66
CA GLN A 1026 47.61 29.25 -2.65
C GLN A 1026 47.54 30.54 -3.49
N ARG A 1027 46.87 30.52 -4.66
CA ARG A 1027 46.61 31.74 -5.45
C ARG A 1027 45.77 32.75 -4.68
N GLN A 1028 44.66 32.32 -4.05
CA GLN A 1028 43.82 33.22 -3.25
C GLN A 1028 44.57 33.84 -2.06
N LYS A 1029 45.43 33.08 -1.38
CA LYS A 1029 46.13 33.55 -0.16
C LYS A 1029 47.47 34.26 -0.41
N LYS A 1030 48.20 33.91 -1.48
CA LYS A 1030 49.57 34.42 -1.73
C LYS A 1030 49.71 35.33 -2.96
N GLY A 1031 48.66 35.54 -3.77
CA GLY A 1031 48.67 36.54 -4.85
C GLY A 1031 49.78 36.36 -5.89
N ILE A 1032 50.16 35.11 -6.22
CA ILE A 1032 51.22 34.82 -7.19
C ILE A 1032 50.64 34.83 -8.62
N ASN A 1033 51.28 35.59 -9.50
CA ASN A 1033 50.81 35.93 -10.85
C ASN A 1033 51.59 35.20 -11.98
N SER A 1034 51.94 33.92 -11.80
CA SER A 1034 52.49 33.11 -12.90
C SER A 1034 51.40 32.30 -13.60
N LYS A 1035 51.36 32.42 -14.94
CA LYS A 1035 50.61 31.54 -15.84
C LYS A 1035 51.24 30.15 -15.83
N ASP A 1036 50.95 29.38 -14.79
CA ASP A 1036 51.37 27.98 -14.72
C ASP A 1036 50.45 27.18 -15.65
N LYS A 1037 50.94 26.85 -16.86
CA LYS A 1037 50.21 25.99 -17.82
C LYS A 1037 49.73 24.69 -17.18
N GLU A 1038 50.50 24.14 -16.25
CA GLU A 1038 50.11 22.96 -15.47
C GLU A 1038 48.82 23.18 -14.67
N LEU A 1039 48.60 24.37 -14.11
CA LEU A 1039 47.41 24.65 -13.33
C LEU A 1039 46.19 24.80 -14.23
N GLU A 1040 46.33 25.43 -15.40
CA GLU A 1040 45.25 25.52 -16.41
C GLU A 1040 44.85 24.11 -16.91
N GLU A 1041 45.82 23.27 -17.28
CA GLU A 1041 45.58 21.89 -17.74
C GLU A 1041 44.92 21.01 -16.66
N ILE A 1042 45.37 21.12 -15.41
CA ILE A 1042 44.78 20.36 -14.30
C ILE A 1042 43.38 20.88 -13.97
N THR A 1043 43.17 22.20 -14.01
CA THR A 1043 41.86 22.81 -13.70
C THR A 1043 40.81 22.46 -14.76
N GLU A 1044 41.19 22.40 -16.04
CA GLU A 1044 40.30 21.96 -17.14
C GLU A 1044 39.82 20.51 -17.02
N LEU A 1045 40.56 19.64 -16.33
CA LEU A 1045 40.19 18.24 -16.09
C LEU A 1045 39.17 18.06 -14.95
N ILE A 1046 39.13 19.00 -14.00
CA ILE A 1046 38.34 18.89 -12.76
C ILE A 1046 37.16 19.87 -12.75
N THR A 1047 37.22 20.91 -13.58
CA THR A 1047 36.08 21.79 -13.81
C THR A 1047 35.01 21.07 -14.63
N PRO A 1048 33.73 21.18 -14.24
CA PRO A 1048 32.66 20.55 -15.00
C PRO A 1048 32.57 21.24 -16.37
N LYS A 1049 32.44 20.45 -17.43
CA LYS A 1049 32.36 20.96 -18.82
C LYS A 1049 31.15 21.86 -19.04
N ILE A 1050 30.07 21.61 -18.30
CA ILE A 1050 28.89 22.46 -18.21
C ILE A 1050 28.84 22.98 -16.78
N SER A 1051 28.67 24.29 -16.59
CA SER A 1051 28.55 24.84 -15.24
C SER A 1051 27.33 24.25 -14.54
N GLY A 1052 27.42 24.02 -13.23
CA GLY A 1052 26.32 23.38 -12.48
C GLY A 1052 25.00 24.17 -12.57
N GLU A 1053 25.08 25.50 -12.61
CA GLU A 1053 23.91 26.36 -12.81
C GLU A 1053 23.34 26.24 -14.22
N LEU A 1054 24.16 26.31 -15.27
CA LEU A 1054 23.69 26.14 -16.64
C LEU A 1054 23.11 24.73 -16.86
N LEU A 1055 23.68 23.70 -16.24
CA LEU A 1055 23.16 22.34 -16.29
C LEU A 1055 21.78 22.22 -15.62
N LYS A 1056 21.58 22.88 -14.47
CA LYS A 1056 20.25 22.98 -13.83
C LYS A 1056 19.24 23.65 -14.76
N LYS A 1057 19.61 24.80 -15.34
CA LYS A 1057 18.76 25.52 -16.30
C LYS A 1057 18.42 24.63 -17.50
N TYR A 1058 19.42 23.89 -18.00
CA TYR A 1058 19.25 22.99 -19.13
C TYR A 1058 18.26 21.86 -18.83
N ILE A 1059 18.40 21.20 -17.68
CA ILE A 1059 17.49 20.15 -17.23
C ILE A 1059 16.07 20.70 -17.07
N SER A 1060 15.92 21.89 -16.46
CA SER A 1060 14.60 22.52 -16.28
C SER A 1060 13.95 22.84 -17.64
N TYR A 1061 14.69 23.49 -18.55
CA TYR A 1061 14.24 23.81 -19.91
C TYR A 1061 13.75 22.57 -20.67
N ALA A 1062 14.55 21.50 -20.65
CA ALA A 1062 14.24 20.27 -21.37
C ALA A 1062 12.98 19.57 -20.80
N ARG A 1063 12.74 19.65 -19.48
CA ARG A 1063 11.56 19.05 -18.84
C ARG A 1063 10.28 19.82 -19.11
N GLN A 1064 10.36 21.15 -19.25
CA GLN A 1064 9.22 22.03 -19.49
C GLN A 1064 8.79 22.06 -20.96
N ASN A 1065 9.75 22.12 -21.89
CA ASN A 1065 9.45 22.44 -23.28
C ASN A 1065 9.39 21.24 -24.22
N ILE A 1066 9.98 20.10 -23.84
CA ILE A 1066 10.18 18.97 -24.76
C ILE A 1066 9.39 17.73 -24.32
N PHE A 1067 8.55 17.23 -25.22
CA PHE A 1067 7.66 16.08 -25.00
C PHE A 1067 7.83 15.05 -26.12
N PRO A 1068 8.89 14.21 -26.09
CA PRO A 1068 9.20 13.33 -27.20
C PRO A 1068 8.13 12.29 -27.47
N VAL A 1069 7.80 12.08 -28.74
CA VAL A 1069 6.89 11.04 -29.22
C VAL A 1069 7.69 9.91 -29.86
N LEU A 1070 7.27 8.67 -29.61
CA LEU A 1070 7.89 7.48 -30.21
C LEU A 1070 7.58 7.42 -31.71
N ALA A 1071 8.64 7.40 -32.54
CA ALA A 1071 8.51 7.15 -33.97
C ALA A 1071 8.21 5.66 -34.26
N ASP A 1072 7.55 5.37 -35.39
CA ASP A 1072 7.19 3.99 -35.78
C ASP A 1072 8.39 3.05 -35.88
N ASP A 1073 9.52 3.55 -36.39
CA ASP A 1073 10.74 2.75 -36.52
C ASP A 1073 11.36 2.45 -35.14
N SER A 1074 11.33 3.42 -34.23
CA SER A 1074 11.75 3.25 -32.83
C SER A 1074 10.86 2.22 -32.11
N MET A 1075 9.54 2.24 -32.34
CA MET A 1075 8.63 1.23 -31.78
C MET A 1075 8.96 -0.19 -32.23
N LYS A 1076 9.30 -0.38 -33.51
CA LYS A 1076 9.71 -1.69 -34.04
C LYS A 1076 10.99 -2.18 -33.37
N GLU A 1077 12.01 -1.33 -33.24
CA GLU A 1077 13.29 -1.72 -32.65
C GLU A 1077 13.16 -2.04 -31.14
N ILE A 1078 12.37 -1.26 -30.40
CA ILE A 1078 12.01 -1.54 -29.01
C ILE A 1078 11.31 -2.91 -28.90
N SER A 1079 10.33 -3.16 -29.78
CA SER A 1079 9.59 -4.42 -29.85
C SER A 1079 10.51 -5.60 -30.17
N GLU A 1080 11.35 -5.48 -31.20
CA GLU A 1080 12.31 -6.51 -31.59
C GLU A 1080 13.29 -6.82 -30.47
N PHE A 1081 13.82 -5.80 -29.80
CA PHE A 1081 14.70 -5.99 -28.65
C PHE A 1081 13.98 -6.71 -27.50
N TYR A 1082 12.76 -6.30 -27.15
CA TYR A 1082 11.96 -6.95 -26.11
C TYR A 1082 11.65 -8.42 -26.44
N VAL A 1083 11.27 -8.69 -27.69
CA VAL A 1083 11.03 -10.06 -28.18
C VAL A 1083 12.32 -10.86 -28.17
N SER A 1084 13.45 -10.28 -28.58
CA SER A 1084 14.76 -10.95 -28.55
C SER A 1084 15.18 -11.35 -27.14
N LEU A 1085 14.91 -10.49 -26.13
CA LEU A 1085 15.12 -10.81 -24.73
C LEU A 1085 14.24 -11.99 -24.30
N ARG A 1086 12.96 -12.00 -24.68
CA ARG A 1086 12.05 -13.13 -24.41
C ARG A 1086 12.44 -14.43 -25.11
N ASP A 1087 12.92 -14.34 -26.35
CA ASP A 1087 13.29 -15.50 -27.15
C ASP A 1087 14.63 -16.12 -26.71
N GLN A 1088 15.59 -15.30 -26.27
CA GLN A 1088 16.79 -15.79 -25.58
C GLN A 1088 16.40 -16.62 -24.35
N GLY A 1089 15.40 -16.16 -23.58
CA GLY A 1089 14.87 -16.94 -22.47
C GLY A 1089 14.22 -18.25 -22.87
N ARG A 1090 13.38 -18.24 -23.91
CA ARG A 1090 12.71 -19.45 -24.40
C ARG A 1090 13.70 -20.52 -24.89
N LYS A 1091 14.79 -20.14 -25.56
CA LYS A 1091 15.82 -21.07 -26.07
C LYS A 1091 16.66 -21.70 -24.97
N GLU A 1092 16.84 -21.01 -23.85
CA GLU A 1092 17.67 -21.46 -22.73
C GLU A 1092 16.87 -21.95 -21.52
N GLY A 1093 15.52 -21.95 -21.61
CA GLY A 1093 14.63 -22.46 -20.56
C GLY A 1093 14.32 -21.47 -19.43
N ALA A 1094 14.70 -20.20 -19.61
CA ALA A 1094 14.60 -19.12 -18.63
C ALA A 1094 13.46 -18.12 -18.93
N TYR A 1095 12.84 -17.53 -17.90
CA TYR A 1095 11.83 -16.47 -18.07
C TYR A 1095 12.49 -15.09 -18.00
N THR A 1096 12.71 -14.45 -19.15
CA THR A 1096 13.76 -13.43 -19.29
C THR A 1096 13.35 -11.95 -19.25
N ALA A 1097 12.07 -11.57 -19.27
CA ALA A 1097 11.72 -10.13 -19.25
C ALA A 1097 10.31 -9.83 -18.73
N THR A 1098 10.20 -8.94 -17.74
CA THR A 1098 8.93 -8.40 -17.27
C THR A 1098 8.47 -7.24 -18.15
N HIS A 1099 7.16 -6.98 -18.23
CA HIS A 1099 6.62 -5.82 -18.98
C HIS A 1099 7.15 -4.47 -18.43
N ARG A 1100 7.58 -4.43 -17.16
CA ARG A 1100 8.21 -3.24 -16.54
C ARG A 1100 9.51 -2.82 -17.23
N GLN A 1101 10.28 -3.78 -17.74
CA GLN A 1101 11.52 -3.49 -18.48
C GLN A 1101 11.25 -2.79 -19.81
N LEU A 1102 10.13 -3.14 -20.47
CA LEU A 1102 9.69 -2.44 -21.68
C LEU A 1102 9.33 -0.98 -21.37
N GLU A 1103 8.59 -0.75 -20.28
CA GLU A 1103 8.26 0.61 -19.85
C GLU A 1103 9.50 1.42 -19.46
N GLY A 1104 10.45 0.82 -18.75
CA GLY A 1104 11.72 1.45 -18.41
C GLY A 1104 12.52 1.85 -19.65
N LEU A 1105 12.55 0.99 -20.67
CA LEU A 1105 13.22 1.27 -21.94
C LEU A 1105 12.58 2.43 -22.71
N ILE A 1106 11.24 2.51 -22.70
CA ILE A 1106 10.51 3.66 -23.27
C ILE A 1106 10.88 4.95 -22.54
N ARG A 1107 10.83 4.96 -21.20
CA ARG A 1107 11.18 6.15 -20.39
C ARG A 1107 12.61 6.61 -20.62
N LEU A 1108 13.57 5.69 -20.71
CA LEU A 1108 14.98 5.99 -20.99
C LEU A 1108 15.17 6.55 -22.40
N SER A 1109 14.43 6.03 -23.39
CA SER A 1109 14.49 6.52 -24.77
C SER A 1109 13.91 7.94 -24.87
N GLU A 1110 12.80 8.21 -24.18
CA GLU A 1110 12.22 9.56 -24.07
C GLU A 1110 13.16 10.53 -23.35
N ALA A 1111 13.75 10.11 -22.23
CA ALA A 1111 14.73 10.92 -21.51
C ALA A 1111 15.96 11.25 -22.39
N SER A 1112 16.45 10.29 -23.18
CA SER A 1112 17.55 10.52 -24.14
C SER A 1112 17.16 11.53 -25.21
N ALA A 1113 15.93 11.46 -25.75
CA ALA A 1113 15.48 12.42 -26.76
C ALA A 1113 15.32 13.83 -26.18
N ARG A 1114 14.89 13.95 -24.91
CA ARG A 1114 14.88 15.22 -24.15
C ARG A 1114 16.25 15.85 -23.99
N VAL A 1115 17.30 15.04 -23.78
CA VAL A 1115 18.69 15.54 -23.73
C VAL A 1115 19.13 16.20 -25.04
N ARG A 1116 18.50 15.88 -26.18
CA ARG A 1116 18.78 16.52 -27.48
C ARG A 1116 17.78 17.62 -27.83
N LEU A 1117 16.84 17.91 -26.94
CA LEU A 1117 15.68 18.76 -27.19
C LEU A 1117 14.87 18.33 -28.43
N SER A 1118 14.77 17.01 -28.66
CA SER A 1118 14.04 16.44 -29.79
C SER A 1118 12.61 16.08 -29.41
N ASP A 1119 11.63 16.51 -30.23
CA ASP A 1119 10.23 16.15 -30.07
C ASP A 1119 9.90 14.71 -30.53
N PHE A 1120 10.88 14.00 -31.09
CA PHE A 1120 10.74 12.61 -31.52
C PHE A 1120 11.88 11.75 -30.97
N VAL A 1121 11.51 10.52 -30.56
CA VAL A 1121 12.47 9.50 -30.17
C VAL A 1121 13.02 8.84 -31.43
N GLU A 1122 14.31 9.04 -31.68
CA GLU A 1122 15.01 8.48 -32.83
C GLU A 1122 15.66 7.13 -32.49
N ARG A 1123 16.08 6.41 -33.54
CA ARG A 1123 16.81 5.14 -33.42
C ARG A 1123 17.99 5.20 -32.45
N ARG A 1124 18.80 6.26 -32.54
CA ARG A 1124 19.98 6.45 -31.68
C ARG A 1124 19.66 6.55 -30.18
N ASP A 1125 18.46 7.04 -29.83
CA ASP A 1125 18.03 7.13 -28.43
C ASP A 1125 17.66 5.75 -27.90
N VAL A 1126 16.98 4.96 -28.74
CA VAL A 1126 16.60 3.58 -28.43
C VAL A 1126 17.84 2.70 -28.29
N GLU A 1127 18.81 2.81 -29.20
CA GLU A 1127 20.08 2.06 -29.12
C GLU A 1127 20.84 2.38 -27.83
N ARG A 1128 20.84 3.64 -27.39
CA ARG A 1128 21.44 4.06 -26.12
C ARG A 1128 20.70 3.49 -24.92
N ALA A 1129 19.37 3.57 -24.89
CA ALA A 1129 18.56 2.97 -23.83
C ALA A 1129 18.77 1.45 -23.76
N ILE A 1130 18.81 0.76 -24.91
CA ILE A 1130 19.13 -0.66 -25.03
C ILE A 1130 20.51 -0.97 -24.46
N ARG A 1131 21.53 -0.14 -24.75
CA ARG A 1131 22.89 -0.31 -24.19
C ARG A 1131 22.85 -0.24 -22.67
N LEU A 1132 22.21 0.78 -22.09
CA LEU A 1132 22.12 0.96 -20.64
C LEU A 1132 21.39 -0.20 -19.96
N VAL A 1133 20.24 -0.60 -20.49
CA VAL A 1133 19.47 -1.73 -19.97
C VAL A 1133 20.26 -3.03 -20.11
N ARG A 1134 20.95 -3.26 -21.23
CA ARG A 1134 21.80 -4.44 -21.43
C ARG A 1134 22.96 -4.48 -20.42
N THR A 1135 23.66 -3.37 -20.19
CA THR A 1135 24.74 -3.31 -19.20
C THR A 1135 24.20 -3.54 -17.78
N SER A 1136 23.06 -2.92 -17.43
CA SER A 1136 22.39 -3.13 -16.15
C SER A 1136 21.99 -4.60 -15.92
N LEU A 1137 21.48 -5.26 -16.96
CA LEU A 1137 21.13 -6.67 -16.90
C LEU A 1137 22.37 -7.56 -16.87
N GLN A 1138 23.38 -7.32 -17.70
CA GLN A 1138 24.63 -8.09 -17.73
C GLN A 1138 25.24 -8.21 -16.34
N ASP A 1139 25.31 -7.13 -15.58
CA ASP A 1139 25.89 -7.14 -14.23
C ASP A 1139 25.10 -8.01 -13.23
N MET A 1140 23.78 -8.11 -13.39
CA MET A 1140 22.89 -8.85 -12.48
C MET A 1140 22.72 -10.33 -12.85
N VAL A 1141 22.88 -10.64 -14.14
CA VAL A 1141 22.35 -11.84 -14.78
C VAL A 1141 23.47 -12.75 -15.29
N THR A 1142 24.71 -12.26 -15.37
CA THR A 1142 25.82 -13.08 -15.87
C THR A 1142 26.16 -14.19 -14.87
N ASP A 1143 26.07 -15.44 -15.33
CA ASP A 1143 26.54 -16.59 -14.56
C ASP A 1143 28.07 -16.49 -14.37
N PRO A 1144 28.56 -16.50 -13.11
CA PRO A 1144 29.99 -16.44 -12.80
C PRO A 1144 30.83 -17.52 -13.50
N GLU A 1145 30.22 -18.65 -13.88
CA GLU A 1145 30.93 -19.79 -14.47
C GLU A 1145 31.05 -19.74 -15.98
N THR A 1146 30.03 -19.23 -16.68
CA THR A 1146 29.97 -19.27 -18.16
C THR A 1146 30.19 -17.92 -18.81
N GLY A 1147 30.11 -16.82 -18.04
CA GLY A 1147 30.15 -15.47 -18.59
C GLY A 1147 28.94 -15.16 -19.50
N LYS A 1148 27.88 -15.97 -19.44
CA LYS A 1148 26.64 -15.80 -20.21
C LYS A 1148 25.51 -15.26 -19.34
N ILE A 1149 24.61 -14.53 -19.98
CA ILE A 1149 23.45 -13.85 -19.37
C ILE A 1149 22.36 -14.89 -19.08
N ASP A 1150 22.09 -15.19 -17.80
CA ASP A 1150 21.02 -16.06 -17.30
C ASP A 1150 20.08 -15.39 -16.25
N ILE A 1151 18.86 -15.04 -16.69
CA ILE A 1151 17.92 -14.17 -15.95
C ILE A 1151 17.16 -14.93 -14.85
N ASP A 1152 17.19 -16.26 -14.87
CA ASP A 1152 16.55 -17.08 -13.83
C ASP A 1152 17.16 -16.85 -12.44
N ILE A 1153 18.39 -16.32 -12.37
CA ILE A 1153 19.03 -15.87 -11.12
C ILE A 1153 18.14 -14.85 -10.38
N ILE A 1154 17.52 -13.89 -11.08
CA ILE A 1154 16.71 -12.82 -10.45
C ILE A 1154 15.45 -13.40 -9.80
N THR A 1155 14.85 -14.40 -10.45
CA THR A 1155 13.54 -14.94 -10.06
C THR A 1155 13.67 -16.13 -9.10
N SER A 1156 14.73 -16.94 -9.24
CA SER A 1156 14.92 -18.21 -8.52
C SER A 1156 16.15 -18.26 -7.59
N GLY A 1157 17.09 -17.31 -7.73
CA GLY A 1157 18.32 -17.25 -6.94
C GLY A 1157 19.49 -18.13 -7.44
N GLN A 1158 19.28 -19.04 -8.41
CA GLN A 1158 20.30 -20.02 -8.85
C GLN A 1158 20.61 -19.92 -10.34
N THR A 1159 21.83 -20.36 -10.76
CA THR A 1159 22.26 -20.32 -12.16
C THR A 1159 21.91 -21.60 -12.94
N HIS A 1160 21.62 -21.47 -14.23
CA HIS A 1160 21.29 -22.52 -15.18
C HIS A 1160 22.48 -23.45 -15.44
N THR A 1161 23.72 -22.96 -15.41
CA THR A 1161 24.92 -23.82 -15.53
C THR A 1161 25.06 -24.70 -14.29
N THR A 1162 24.80 -24.15 -13.11
CA THR A 1162 24.74 -24.93 -11.87
C THR A 1162 23.65 -25.99 -11.98
N LEU A 1163 22.44 -25.63 -12.43
CA LEU A 1163 21.33 -26.57 -12.63
C LEU A 1163 21.64 -27.67 -13.67
N SER A 1164 22.30 -27.33 -14.77
CA SER A 1164 22.72 -28.26 -15.83
C SER A 1164 23.82 -29.21 -15.37
N ASN A 1165 24.84 -28.70 -14.68
CA ASN A 1165 25.92 -29.49 -14.10
C ASN A 1165 25.41 -30.41 -12.97
N LEU A 1166 24.47 -29.94 -12.16
CA LEU A 1166 23.76 -30.77 -11.17
C LEU A 1166 23.04 -31.94 -11.86
N LYS A 1167 22.32 -31.69 -12.97
CA LYS A 1167 21.65 -32.75 -13.75
C LYS A 1167 22.64 -33.76 -14.34
N LYS A 1168 23.76 -33.31 -14.90
CA LYS A 1168 24.81 -34.19 -15.48
C LYS A 1168 25.46 -35.07 -14.41
N ILE A 1169 25.87 -34.49 -13.28
CA ILE A 1169 26.47 -35.23 -12.16
C ILE A 1169 25.46 -36.23 -11.59
N LEU A 1170 24.19 -35.85 -11.46
CA LEU A 1170 23.14 -36.77 -11.02
C LEU A 1170 22.92 -37.92 -12.03
N GLY A 1171 23.06 -37.67 -13.33
CA GLY A 1171 23.00 -38.68 -14.38
C GLY A 1171 24.12 -39.71 -14.26
N ILE A 1172 25.38 -39.26 -14.15
CA ILE A 1172 26.56 -40.13 -13.95
C ILE A 1172 26.39 -41.00 -12.70
N ILE A 1173 25.96 -40.40 -11.60
CA ILE A 1173 25.75 -41.11 -10.33
C ILE A 1173 24.63 -42.15 -10.47
N LYS A 1174 23.59 -41.89 -11.27
CA LYS A 1174 22.51 -42.85 -11.55
C LYS A 1174 22.96 -44.03 -12.42
N GLU A 1175 23.71 -43.76 -13.47
CA GLU A 1175 24.24 -44.77 -14.39
C GLU A 1175 25.22 -45.71 -13.68
N LYS A 1176 26.19 -45.14 -12.95
CA LYS A 1176 27.14 -45.91 -12.14
C LYS A 1176 26.49 -46.67 -11.00
N ALA A 1177 25.41 -46.14 -10.42
CA ALA A 1177 24.67 -46.83 -9.38
C ALA A 1177 23.90 -48.06 -9.88
N GLN A 1178 23.76 -48.25 -11.20
CA GLN A 1178 23.22 -49.49 -11.78
C GLN A 1178 24.28 -50.59 -11.85
N GLU A 1179 25.55 -50.26 -12.09
CA GLU A 1179 26.66 -51.22 -12.16
C GLU A 1179 27.30 -51.50 -10.79
N LEU A 1180 27.46 -50.45 -9.97
CA LEU A 1180 28.08 -50.50 -8.66
C LEU A 1180 27.02 -50.12 -7.62
N ASP A 1181 26.77 -51.00 -6.65
CA ASP A 1181 25.82 -50.67 -5.58
C ASP A 1181 26.24 -49.37 -4.88
N MET A 1182 27.53 -49.09 -4.64
CA MET A 1182 28.00 -47.80 -4.12
C MET A 1182 29.01 -47.16 -5.07
N VAL A 1183 28.75 -45.93 -5.51
CA VAL A 1183 29.63 -45.23 -6.47
C VAL A 1183 30.74 -44.48 -5.72
N PRO A 1184 32.03 -44.76 -5.97
CA PRO A 1184 33.14 -43.99 -5.40
C PRO A 1184 33.13 -42.54 -5.88
N ILE A 1185 33.36 -41.58 -4.97
CA ILE A 1185 33.44 -40.15 -5.30
C ILE A 1185 34.60 -39.88 -6.28
N GLU A 1186 35.69 -40.64 -6.19
CA GLU A 1186 36.84 -40.52 -7.11
C GLU A 1186 36.48 -40.92 -8.55
N GLU A 1187 35.58 -41.89 -8.74
CA GLU A 1187 35.06 -42.27 -10.06
C GLU A 1187 34.13 -41.19 -10.63
N VAL A 1188 33.24 -40.62 -9.79
CA VAL A 1188 32.38 -39.50 -10.20
C VAL A 1188 33.23 -38.29 -10.61
N ILE A 1189 34.32 -38.02 -9.89
CA ILE A 1189 35.25 -36.92 -10.21
C ILE A 1189 36.01 -37.19 -11.52
N THR A 1190 36.43 -38.42 -11.79
CA THR A 1190 37.17 -38.76 -13.02
C THR A 1190 36.29 -38.71 -14.26
N GLU A 1191 35.04 -39.17 -14.19
CA GLU A 1191 34.09 -39.06 -15.31
C GLU A 1191 33.54 -37.64 -15.48
N SER A 1192 33.32 -36.91 -14.39
CA SER A 1192 32.95 -35.49 -14.47
C SER A 1192 34.07 -34.65 -15.08
N LYS A 1193 35.34 -35.02 -14.87
CA LYS A 1193 36.49 -34.42 -15.57
C LYS A 1193 36.50 -34.71 -17.07
N ALA A 1194 36.10 -35.92 -17.49
CA ALA A 1194 35.97 -36.25 -18.92
C ALA A 1194 34.88 -35.42 -19.62
N LEU A 1195 33.88 -34.95 -18.86
CA LEU A 1195 32.83 -34.02 -19.31
C LEU A 1195 33.17 -32.54 -19.14
N GLY A 1196 34.40 -32.22 -18.72
CA GLY A 1196 34.91 -30.85 -18.59
C GLY A 1196 34.59 -30.13 -17.26
N ILE A 1197 34.20 -30.85 -16.20
CA ILE A 1197 33.91 -30.27 -14.87
C ILE A 1197 35.12 -30.44 -13.95
N GLU A 1198 35.59 -29.34 -13.33
CA GLU A 1198 36.73 -29.37 -12.40
C GLU A 1198 36.44 -30.15 -11.11
N SER A 1199 37.47 -30.81 -10.57
CA SER A 1199 37.37 -31.69 -9.38
C SER A 1199 36.83 -31.02 -8.13
N ASP A 1200 37.13 -29.74 -7.92
CA ASP A 1200 36.68 -29.01 -6.72
C ASP A 1200 35.22 -28.57 -6.87
N LYS A 1201 34.78 -28.18 -8.08
CA LYS A 1201 33.37 -27.90 -8.38
C LYS A 1201 32.49 -29.14 -8.27
N VAL A 1202 32.97 -30.31 -8.68
CA VAL A 1202 32.23 -31.57 -8.50
C VAL A 1202 31.94 -31.81 -7.01
N ARG A 1203 32.88 -31.50 -6.11
CA ARG A 1203 32.67 -31.65 -4.66
C ARG A 1203 31.63 -30.68 -4.11
N ASP A 1204 31.66 -29.43 -4.55
CA ASP A 1204 30.66 -28.42 -4.17
C ASP A 1204 29.27 -28.74 -4.72
N LEU A 1205 29.18 -29.23 -5.96
CA LEU A 1205 27.93 -29.68 -6.57
C LEU A 1205 27.40 -30.95 -5.89
N LEU A 1206 28.26 -31.88 -5.50
CA LEU A 1206 27.89 -33.04 -4.67
C LEU A 1206 27.37 -32.60 -3.29
N ASP A 1207 27.96 -31.56 -2.68
CA ASP A 1207 27.47 -31.02 -1.40
C ASP A 1207 26.12 -30.30 -1.58
N LYS A 1208 25.92 -29.59 -2.70
CA LYS A 1208 24.61 -29.01 -3.09
C LYS A 1208 23.57 -30.09 -3.33
N LEU A 1209 23.87 -31.16 -4.08
CA LEU A 1209 22.98 -32.33 -4.30
C LEU A 1209 22.69 -33.09 -3.01
N SER A 1210 23.64 -33.11 -2.07
CA SER A 1210 23.47 -33.72 -0.74
C SER A 1210 22.55 -32.86 0.14
N LYS A 1211 22.68 -31.53 0.08
CA LYS A 1211 21.82 -30.56 0.78
C LYS A 1211 20.40 -30.51 0.19
N SER A 1212 20.25 -30.61 -1.13
CA SER A 1212 18.94 -30.73 -1.79
C SER A 1212 18.30 -32.10 -1.55
N GLY A 1213 19.11 -33.12 -1.24
CA GLY A 1213 18.67 -34.47 -0.90
C GLY A 1213 18.54 -35.43 -2.10
N ASP A 1214 19.07 -35.04 -3.26
CA ASP A 1214 19.05 -35.82 -4.50
C ASP A 1214 20.09 -36.96 -4.53
N ILE A 1215 21.16 -36.84 -3.72
CA ILE A 1215 22.13 -37.89 -3.44
C ILE A 1215 22.32 -38.05 -1.93
N TYR A 1216 22.80 -39.21 -1.49
CA TYR A 1216 23.20 -39.43 -0.11
C TYR A 1216 24.51 -40.22 -0.03
N THR A 1217 25.26 -40.03 1.06
CA THR A 1217 26.60 -40.60 1.25
C THR A 1217 26.53 -41.74 2.28
N PRO A 1218 26.34 -43.01 1.87
CA PRO A 1218 26.22 -44.14 2.80
C PRO A 1218 27.53 -44.46 3.53
N ARG A 1219 28.69 -44.21 2.90
CA ARG A 1219 30.03 -44.47 3.45
C ARG A 1219 31.00 -43.37 2.99
N HIS A 1220 31.98 -43.01 3.83
CA HIS A 1220 32.95 -41.96 3.50
C HIS A 1220 33.69 -42.31 2.20
N GLY A 1221 33.66 -41.42 1.22
CA GLY A 1221 34.24 -41.65 -0.12
C GLY A 1221 33.28 -42.25 -1.16
N PHE A 1222 32.02 -42.55 -0.81
CA PHE A 1222 31.03 -43.15 -1.72
C PHE A 1222 29.70 -42.42 -1.70
N VAL A 1223 29.11 -42.21 -2.88
CA VAL A 1223 27.81 -41.56 -3.08
C VAL A 1223 26.81 -42.53 -3.71
N LYS A 1224 25.55 -42.42 -3.31
CA LYS A 1224 24.42 -43.10 -3.94
C LYS A 1224 23.42 -42.05 -4.40
N PRO A 1225 22.83 -42.20 -5.60
CA PRO A 1225 21.67 -41.42 -5.96
C PRO A 1225 20.52 -41.80 -5.03
N THR A 1226 19.79 -40.81 -4.55
CA THR A 1226 18.54 -41.07 -3.85
C THR A 1226 17.58 -41.61 -4.90
N LYS A 1227 17.18 -42.89 -4.81
CA LYS A 1227 16.28 -43.49 -5.83
C LYS A 1227 15.02 -42.62 -6.00
N ASN A 1228 14.97 -41.86 -7.09
CA ASN A 1228 13.73 -41.35 -7.64
C ASN A 1228 13.00 -42.56 -8.22
N ARG A 1229 11.77 -42.81 -7.76
CA ARG A 1229 10.88 -43.79 -8.38
C ARG A 1229 10.40 -43.19 -9.69
N GLY A 1230 10.91 -43.74 -10.77
CA GLY A 1230 10.61 -43.43 -12.16
C GLY A 1230 11.28 -44.45 -13.06
N GLU A 1231 11.07 -45.73 -12.74
CA GLU A 1231 10.73 -46.81 -13.68
C GLU A 1231 9.44 -47.44 -13.16
#